data_AF-A0A1E3KXB8-F1
#
_entry.id   AF-A0A1E3KXB8-F1
#
_cell.length_a   1.000
_cell.length_b   1.000
_cell.length_c   1.000
_cell.angle_alpha   90.00
_cell.angle_beta   90.00
_cell.angle_gamma   90.00
#
_symmetry.space_group_name_H-M   'P 1'
#
loop_
_entity.id
_entity.type
_entity.pdbx_description
1 polymer ?
#
loop_
_entity_poly.entity_id
_entity_poly.type
_entity_poly.pdbx_seq_one_letter_code
_entity_poly.pdbx_strand_id
1 'polypeptide(L)'
;MKKFQKMISLAAILALSSGIAVPYASADKVGNQEVINLDSGAVTKTGWNLYVDTAGSDTDGNGTKEKPYATLERARDAIRSLKGALPDYGVTVWVKGGEYEFSNLEFTDADSGTPDKPIVYRTYAGEQVTLTNGIRINASDWKPLSAAAKARVHPDVDANALYQLDVKSLGLKHIRHFEGGTSFTEKWGIIDLISNGIRQPISQWPNITESVDGHRKGWTTANGSADAKSFYYGEGGIPENGDTTDTLDLDGSNRAARWQKSLSEGHALYLKGFWRTVWSPLTSSVQSVDTKHNVITLKDIPDGGMGSKWSATVSDYASATSATANTYGDDAKSASVAPSTSATSAPAADDALHDTDSTPQSYKLFNEQGESGSVSLKENVTDDSQLTTEATDSENSLSLPSGVTEHTGTDATVTEHTADSESANVSSSVKNDVYKTATASTYFAPSSYSSKIKAPYRIGSGSEEWKLINYLDEIDVPGEWSLDFKDGQIYYYPKGNLKSQTIIIADQENPVVSINGASNLEMLGFTVEGGMGNGIELKNTDHITIAGNTLRNLGNGGILDVDGTNNLFQSNDIYETGGFGISINDAGDRKKLTAANSRVTNNHIHNVGDLTHLEAILVRNSVGVKFDHNLLHDVPKDAVRYVYSNNLTFEYNEVHNTSLIEGDTGAFYTAQDWASYGNVLQYNFVHHNKRSNGFYSDGADSGDNYRYNIVQGSTKGILLNGHDNIANNNLVVDSNMIQVDQRGDSNSHGVNSIYADQLREMNPTSGVWKEYGATLQKTYGYDHPLWSSILDPNWHPEYPNGTKMNNNVMVNTPNIVVPKLGDVKVEGNQFISTVTGAGFYDYSKMDLRTDNKTILAKFPNLNEVMPKIGLSQDEYRTKVVTRAESGGLTNH
;
A
#
# COMPACT_ATOMS: atom_id res chain seq x y z
N MET A 1 43.36 22.90 45.42
CA MET A 1 44.32 22.16 46.29
C MET A 1 44.37 20.68 45.84
N LYS A 2 45.43 19.96 46.25
CA LYS A 2 45.76 18.51 46.06
C LYS A 2 44.61 17.57 45.59
N LYS A 3 44.73 16.76 44.52
CA LYS A 3 45.65 15.63 44.16
C LYS A 3 45.23 14.24 44.69
N PHE A 4 45.21 13.27 43.75
CA PHE A 4 45.51 11.82 43.86
C PHE A 4 44.46 10.86 44.51
N GLN A 5 44.45 9.52 44.29
CA GLN A 5 44.81 8.60 43.17
C GLN A 5 44.62 7.11 43.64
N LYS A 6 44.60 6.13 42.70
CA LYS A 6 44.73 4.63 42.83
C LYS A 6 43.41 3.85 43.14
N MET A 7 42.93 2.83 42.39
CA MET A 7 43.39 1.96 41.27
C MET A 7 44.13 0.64 41.65
N ILE A 8 43.92 -0.44 40.84
CA ILE A 8 44.65 -1.75 40.75
C ILE A 8 44.17 -2.85 41.74
N SER A 9 44.10 -4.19 41.50
CA SER A 9 44.05 -5.16 40.34
C SER A 9 43.99 -6.62 40.92
N LEU A 10 43.89 -7.77 40.22
CA LEU A 10 43.26 -8.27 38.97
C LEU A 10 43.65 -9.78 38.77
N ALA A 11 42.75 -10.68 38.32
CA ALA A 11 43.01 -12.04 37.75
C ALA A 11 43.65 -13.13 38.68
N ALA A 12 43.74 -14.44 38.37
CA ALA A 12 42.94 -15.47 37.65
C ALA A 12 43.59 -16.88 37.98
N ILE A 13 43.08 -18.12 37.74
CA ILE A 13 42.91 -18.86 36.46
C ILE A 13 42.47 -20.35 36.75
N LEU A 14 41.68 -20.94 35.83
CA LEU A 14 41.32 -22.36 35.48
C LEU A 14 41.54 -23.61 36.40
N ALA A 15 40.56 -24.53 36.36
CA ALA A 15 40.69 -25.90 35.77
C ALA A 15 39.29 -26.58 35.51
N LEU A 16 39.20 -27.55 34.58
CA LEU A 16 37.95 -28.14 34.03
C LEU A 16 37.54 -29.52 34.59
N SER A 17 36.25 -29.89 34.43
CA SER A 17 35.83 -31.25 34.05
C SER A 17 34.47 -31.29 33.32
N SER A 18 34.34 -32.18 32.33
CA SER A 18 33.19 -32.52 31.46
C SER A 18 32.03 -33.23 32.18
N GLY A 19 30.80 -33.42 31.62
CA GLY A 19 30.22 -33.16 30.29
C GLY A 19 28.97 -34.05 30.04
N ILE A 20 28.35 -33.97 28.84
CA ILE A 20 27.11 -34.65 28.37
C ILE A 20 25.79 -33.99 28.88
N ALA A 21 24.68 -33.85 28.14
CA ALA A 21 24.39 -33.28 26.80
C ALA A 21 22.97 -33.68 26.31
N VAL A 22 22.07 -32.69 26.11
CA VAL A 22 21.03 -32.60 25.03
C VAL A 22 19.81 -33.56 25.18
N PRO A 23 18.53 -33.16 24.88
CA PRO A 23 18.12 -32.23 23.83
C PRO A 23 17.27 -31.01 24.19
N TYR A 24 17.19 -30.11 23.20
CA TYR A 24 16.38 -28.91 23.13
C TYR A 24 14.87 -29.23 23.10
N ALA A 25 14.08 -28.37 23.75
CA ALA A 25 12.73 -28.03 23.33
C ALA A 25 12.67 -26.51 23.16
N SER A 26 12.29 -26.05 21.97
CA SER A 26 12.24 -24.63 21.61
C SER A 26 10.85 -24.30 21.08
N ALA A 27 10.06 -23.57 21.86
CA ALA A 27 8.99 -22.66 21.42
C ALA A 27 8.46 -21.93 22.67
N ASP A 28 8.36 -20.61 22.57
CA ASP A 28 7.60 -19.65 23.41
C ASP A 28 8.42 -18.40 23.76
N LYS A 29 8.56 -17.55 22.74
CA LYS A 29 8.85 -16.12 22.87
C LYS A 29 8.11 -15.33 21.78
N VAL A 30 6.80 -15.14 21.96
CA VAL A 30 6.20 -13.87 21.52
C VAL A 30 6.70 -12.85 22.54
N GLY A 31 7.57 -11.95 22.11
CA GLY A 31 8.23 -11.03 23.02
C GLY A 31 7.25 -10.01 23.58
N ASN A 32 7.37 -9.71 24.88
CA ASN A 32 6.87 -8.44 25.41
C ASN A 32 7.52 -7.32 24.58
N GLN A 33 6.74 -6.57 23.80
CA GLN A 33 7.21 -5.28 23.31
C GLN A 33 7.52 -4.41 24.54
N GLU A 34 8.77 -3.96 24.65
CA GLU A 34 9.24 -3.22 25.81
C GLU A 34 8.53 -1.87 25.86
N VAL A 35 7.73 -1.66 26.92
CA VAL A 35 6.96 -0.44 27.16
C VAL A 35 7.88 0.78 27.07
N ILE A 36 7.50 1.72 26.20
CA ILE A 36 8.09 3.05 26.14
C ILE A 36 7.85 3.72 27.50
N ASN A 37 8.93 3.92 28.26
CA ASN A 37 8.86 4.73 29.46
C ASN A 37 8.82 6.19 29.04
N LEU A 38 7.61 6.75 28.88
CA LEU A 38 7.42 8.19 28.89
C LEU A 38 7.85 8.70 30.27
N ASP A 39 9.13 9.03 30.42
CA ASP A 39 9.60 9.74 31.61
C ASP A 39 8.82 11.06 31.69
N SER A 40 8.53 11.50 32.92
CA SER A 40 7.68 12.67 33.20
C SER A 40 8.35 14.01 32.84
N GLY A 41 9.36 14.00 31.98
CA GLY A 41 10.26 15.10 31.63
C GLY A 41 9.60 16.32 30.99
N ALA A 42 8.31 16.23 30.63
CA ALA A 42 7.49 17.38 30.31
C ALA A 42 7.29 18.27 31.55
N VAL A 43 8.21 19.23 31.74
CA VAL A 43 7.97 20.44 32.55
C VAL A 43 7.04 21.39 31.80
N THR A 44 5.98 20.86 31.17
CA THR A 44 4.83 21.66 30.82
C THR A 44 4.21 22.09 32.14
N LYS A 45 4.19 23.40 32.38
CA LYS A 45 3.20 23.93 33.32
C LYS A 45 1.85 23.49 32.78
N THR A 46 0.99 22.94 33.62
CA THR A 46 -0.36 22.53 33.22
C THR A 46 -1.36 23.42 33.92
N GLY A 47 -2.28 24.02 33.18
CA GLY A 47 -3.32 24.88 33.75
C GLY A 47 -4.35 24.08 34.55
N TRP A 48 -4.87 23.02 33.95
CA TRP A 48 -5.83 22.11 34.58
C TRP A 48 -5.51 20.65 34.26
N ASN A 49 -5.61 19.78 35.27
CA ASN A 49 -5.39 18.35 35.13
C ASN A 49 -6.73 17.63 35.31
N LEU A 50 -7.05 16.75 34.36
CA LEU A 50 -8.15 15.80 34.41
C LEU A 50 -7.59 14.38 34.49
N TYR A 51 -8.29 13.48 35.17
CA TYR A 51 -7.90 12.09 35.37
C TYR A 51 -9.00 11.14 34.91
N VAL A 52 -8.61 10.11 34.17
CA VAL A 52 -9.47 9.05 33.62
C VAL A 52 -8.95 7.69 34.09
N ASP A 53 -9.85 6.83 34.56
CA ASP A 53 -9.58 5.49 35.12
C ASP A 53 -10.81 4.62 34.84
N THR A 54 -10.66 3.40 34.31
CA THR A 54 -11.79 2.49 34.08
C THR A 54 -12.57 2.12 35.35
N ALA A 55 -11.96 2.30 36.53
CA ALA A 55 -12.62 2.18 37.84
C ALA A 55 -13.27 3.49 38.36
N GLY A 56 -13.26 4.55 37.56
CA GLY A 56 -13.84 5.87 37.86
C GLY A 56 -15.36 5.93 37.71
N SER A 57 -15.91 7.15 37.58
CA SER A 57 -17.34 7.35 37.34
C SER A 57 -17.60 8.64 36.56
N ASP A 58 -18.43 8.56 35.52
CA ASP A 58 -18.84 9.75 34.75
C ASP A 58 -19.99 10.53 35.39
N THR A 59 -20.69 9.92 36.36
CA THR A 59 -21.78 10.52 37.13
C THR A 59 -21.29 11.18 38.42
N ASP A 60 -20.38 10.54 39.14
CA ASP A 60 -19.93 10.92 40.49
C ASP A 60 -18.46 11.36 40.54
N GLY A 61 -17.71 11.11 39.47
CA GLY A 61 -16.38 11.66 39.25
C GLY A 61 -16.44 13.14 38.91
N ASN A 62 -15.36 13.85 39.27
CA ASN A 62 -15.18 15.27 38.98
C ASN A 62 -13.86 15.52 38.22
N GLY A 63 -13.22 14.45 37.76
CA GLY A 63 -11.96 14.50 37.03
C GLY A 63 -10.72 14.75 37.89
N THR A 64 -10.81 14.77 39.24
CA THR A 64 -9.59 14.80 40.09
C THR A 64 -9.02 13.39 40.27
N LYS A 65 -7.78 13.29 40.76
CA LYS A 65 -7.08 12.01 40.95
C LYS A 65 -7.79 11.08 41.96
N GLU A 66 -8.54 11.65 42.89
CA GLU A 66 -9.33 10.95 43.91
C GLU A 66 -10.71 10.51 43.40
N LYS A 67 -11.19 11.14 42.32
CA LYS A 67 -12.51 10.95 41.72
C LYS A 67 -12.45 11.10 40.18
N PRO A 68 -11.69 10.21 39.51
CA PRO A 68 -11.50 10.27 38.06
C PRO A 68 -12.82 10.03 37.32
N TYR A 69 -12.88 10.51 36.08
CA TYR A 69 -13.91 10.09 35.13
C TYR A 69 -13.66 8.64 34.69
N ALA A 70 -14.71 7.95 34.24
CA ALA A 70 -14.60 6.60 33.71
C ALA A 70 -14.17 6.60 32.23
N THR A 71 -14.58 7.62 31.46
CA THR A 71 -14.37 7.69 30.00
C THR A 71 -13.57 8.90 29.55
N LEU A 72 -13.01 8.81 28.33
CA LEU A 72 -12.32 9.93 27.68
C LEU A 72 -13.35 10.97 27.17
N GLU A 73 -14.53 10.54 26.70
CA GLU A 73 -15.61 11.43 26.28
C GLU A 73 -16.08 12.33 27.42
N ARG A 74 -16.16 11.81 28.65
CA ARG A 74 -16.53 12.63 29.81
C ARG A 74 -15.50 13.70 30.12
N ALA A 75 -14.21 13.40 29.95
CA ALA A 75 -13.11 14.36 30.09
C ALA A 75 -13.14 15.42 28.98
N ARG A 76 -13.32 15.00 27.73
CA ARG A 76 -13.53 15.87 26.55
C ARG A 76 -14.70 16.82 26.77
N ASP A 77 -15.86 16.30 27.19
CA ASP A 77 -17.06 17.11 27.41
C ASP A 77 -16.89 18.08 28.60
N ALA A 78 -16.04 17.75 29.58
CA ALA A 78 -15.63 18.69 30.63
C ALA A 78 -14.76 19.83 30.07
N ILE A 79 -13.87 19.56 29.12
CA ILE A 79 -13.07 20.59 28.42
C ILE A 79 -13.97 21.47 27.55
N ARG A 80 -14.86 20.89 26.74
CA ARG A 80 -15.86 21.61 25.92
C ARG A 80 -16.73 22.56 26.76
N SER A 81 -16.99 22.22 28.02
CA SER A 81 -17.76 23.07 28.94
C SER A 81 -17.09 24.43 29.25
N LEU A 82 -15.76 24.55 29.04
CA LEU A 82 -15.03 25.82 29.14
C LEU A 82 -15.31 26.79 27.98
N LYS A 83 -15.87 26.30 26.85
CA LYS A 83 -16.21 27.11 25.66
C LYS A 83 -15.03 27.96 25.15
N GLY A 84 -13.84 27.36 25.07
CA GLY A 84 -12.60 28.04 24.66
C GLY A 84 -11.95 28.94 25.72
N ALA A 85 -12.56 29.13 26.90
CA ALA A 85 -11.95 29.87 28.02
C ALA A 85 -10.90 29.01 28.76
N LEU A 86 -9.87 28.57 28.04
CA LEU A 86 -8.85 27.65 28.55
C LEU A 86 -7.96 28.31 29.63
N PRO A 87 -7.59 27.57 30.68
CA PRO A 87 -6.64 28.06 31.68
C PRO A 87 -5.27 28.30 31.07
N ASP A 88 -4.45 29.13 31.71
CA ASP A 88 -3.07 29.35 31.27
C ASP A 88 -2.30 28.02 31.28
N TYR A 89 -1.58 27.74 30.19
CA TYR A 89 -0.93 26.45 29.94
C TYR A 89 -1.88 25.25 29.76
N GLY A 90 -3.14 25.49 29.38
CA GLY A 90 -4.01 24.46 28.80
C GLY A 90 -4.46 23.35 29.76
N VAL A 91 -4.90 22.23 29.18
CA VAL A 91 -5.47 21.10 29.91
C VAL A 91 -4.71 19.81 29.58
N THR A 92 -4.39 19.03 30.61
CA THR A 92 -3.84 17.66 30.43
C THR A 92 -4.82 16.63 30.99
N VAL A 93 -5.22 15.69 30.15
CA VAL A 93 -6.00 14.50 30.51
C VAL A 93 -5.04 13.33 30.69
N TRP A 94 -4.91 12.88 31.93
CA TRP A 94 -4.09 11.73 32.31
C TRP A 94 -4.95 10.47 32.34
N VAL A 95 -4.67 9.54 31.43
CA VAL A 95 -5.40 8.28 31.28
C VAL A 95 -4.61 7.14 31.89
N LYS A 96 -5.21 6.49 32.89
CA LYS A 96 -4.63 5.35 33.59
C LYS A 96 -4.82 4.06 32.80
N GLY A 97 -3.91 3.11 32.96
CA GLY A 97 -3.86 1.87 32.20
C GLY A 97 -5.15 1.05 32.28
N GLY A 98 -5.58 0.55 31.12
CA GLY A 98 -6.86 -0.11 30.93
C GLY A 98 -7.27 -0.21 29.46
N GLU A 99 -8.32 -0.99 29.19
CA GLU A 99 -8.97 -1.13 27.89
C GLU A 99 -10.22 -0.22 27.91
N TYR A 100 -10.33 0.67 26.93
CA TYR A 100 -11.43 1.62 26.78
C TYR A 100 -12.11 1.39 25.43
N GLU A 101 -13.37 0.97 25.48
CA GLU A 101 -14.19 0.59 24.32
C GLU A 101 -15.05 1.78 23.84
N PHE A 102 -15.05 2.06 22.54
CA PHE A 102 -15.80 3.14 21.90
C PHE A 102 -16.49 2.68 20.62
N SER A 103 -17.49 3.42 20.14
CA SER A 103 -17.93 3.34 18.74
C SER A 103 -17.14 4.27 17.81
N ASN A 104 -16.69 5.41 18.35
CA ASN A 104 -15.72 6.38 17.80
C ASN A 104 -15.40 7.41 18.90
N LEU A 105 -14.13 7.67 19.19
CA LEU A 105 -13.71 8.80 20.04
C LEU A 105 -13.53 10.06 19.19
N GLU A 106 -14.56 10.90 19.14
CA GLU A 106 -14.57 12.10 18.30
C GLU A 106 -14.06 13.37 18.99
N PHE A 107 -13.14 14.08 18.33
CA PHE A 107 -12.72 15.45 18.58
C PHE A 107 -13.11 16.37 17.42
N THR A 108 -13.39 17.62 17.75
CA THR A 108 -13.94 18.65 16.85
C THR A 108 -13.21 19.98 17.04
N ASP A 109 -13.54 21.00 16.25
CA ASP A 109 -13.12 22.39 16.48
C ASP A 109 -13.33 22.88 17.93
N ALA A 110 -14.42 22.45 18.58
CA ALA A 110 -14.74 22.73 19.98
C ALA A 110 -13.75 22.14 21.01
N ASP A 111 -12.85 21.25 20.60
CA ASP A 111 -11.80 20.63 21.42
C ASP A 111 -10.41 21.27 21.21
N SER A 112 -10.34 22.35 20.43
CA SER A 112 -9.08 23.03 20.10
C SER A 112 -8.43 23.69 21.31
N GLY A 113 -7.10 23.55 21.38
CA GLY A 113 -6.24 24.37 22.22
C GLY A 113 -5.82 25.69 21.54
N THR A 114 -4.83 26.35 22.13
CA THR A 114 -3.99 27.36 21.48
C THR A 114 -2.51 27.03 21.70
N PRO A 115 -1.55 27.62 20.96
CA PRO A 115 -0.12 27.34 21.15
C PRO A 115 0.41 27.59 22.58
N ASP A 116 -0.24 28.46 23.35
CA ASP A 116 0.04 28.73 24.77
C ASP A 116 -0.86 27.94 25.75
N LYS A 117 -1.90 27.26 25.24
CA LYS A 117 -2.92 26.51 26.02
C LYS A 117 -3.35 25.24 25.27
N PRO A 118 -2.44 24.27 25.05
CA PRO A 118 -2.77 23.04 24.31
C PRO A 118 -3.73 22.14 25.10
N ILE A 119 -4.37 21.21 24.38
CA ILE A 119 -5.16 20.12 24.97
C ILE A 119 -4.39 18.80 24.79
N VAL A 120 -3.93 18.23 25.91
CA VAL A 120 -3.03 17.06 25.89
C VAL A 120 -3.75 15.84 26.46
N TYR A 121 -3.99 14.81 25.64
CA TYR A 121 -4.38 13.49 26.10
C TYR A 121 -3.12 12.62 26.19
N ARG A 122 -2.86 12.04 27.37
CA ARG A 122 -1.67 11.21 27.58
C ARG A 122 -1.91 10.06 28.55
N THR A 123 -1.15 8.99 28.35
CA THR A 123 -1.09 7.88 29.32
C THR A 123 -0.31 8.24 30.58
N TYR A 124 -0.57 7.50 31.66
CA TYR A 124 0.30 7.45 32.83
C TYR A 124 1.66 6.83 32.45
N ALA A 125 2.75 7.33 33.04
CA ALA A 125 4.11 6.88 32.74
C ALA A 125 4.27 5.36 33.01
N GLY A 126 4.54 4.60 31.94
CA GLY A 126 4.72 3.15 32.00
C GLY A 126 3.42 2.33 32.06
N GLU A 127 2.25 2.95 31.97
CA GLU A 127 0.95 2.26 31.95
C GLU A 127 0.42 2.12 30.50
N GLN A 128 -0.12 0.95 30.17
CA GLN A 128 -0.70 0.68 28.84
C GLN A 128 -2.18 1.06 28.81
N VAL A 129 -2.55 1.94 27.88
CA VAL A 129 -3.95 2.32 27.60
C VAL A 129 -4.30 1.86 26.20
N THR A 130 -5.28 0.98 26.08
CA THR A 130 -5.82 0.53 24.79
C THR A 130 -7.13 1.26 24.51
N LEU A 131 -7.18 1.97 23.39
CA LEU A 131 -8.40 2.50 22.79
C LEU A 131 -8.85 1.49 21.72
N THR A 132 -10.09 1.01 21.78
CA THR A 132 -10.60 0.04 20.81
C THR A 132 -12.07 0.24 20.47
N ASN A 133 -12.46 -0.18 19.27
CA ASN A 133 -13.86 -0.35 18.85
C ASN A 133 -14.17 -1.80 18.41
N GLY A 134 -13.29 -2.75 18.75
CA GLY A 134 -13.47 -4.17 18.48
C GLY A 134 -14.49 -4.85 19.40
N ILE A 135 -15.13 -5.92 18.92
CA ILE A 135 -16.19 -6.62 19.65
C ILE A 135 -15.61 -7.83 20.39
N ARG A 136 -15.63 -7.79 21.72
CA ARG A 136 -15.15 -8.90 22.56
C ARG A 136 -16.10 -10.10 22.51
N ILE A 137 -15.56 -11.29 22.24
CA ILE A 137 -16.33 -12.55 22.15
C ILE A 137 -16.13 -13.40 23.39
N ASN A 138 -17.20 -13.96 23.97
CA ASN A 138 -17.09 -14.84 25.12
C ASN A 138 -16.71 -16.25 24.69
N ALA A 139 -15.85 -16.91 25.47
CA ALA A 139 -15.50 -18.33 25.28
C ALA A 139 -16.72 -19.29 25.36
N SER A 140 -17.88 -18.82 25.85
CA SER A 140 -19.15 -19.55 25.85
C SER A 140 -19.83 -19.61 24.49
N ASP A 141 -19.53 -18.65 23.61
CA ASP A 141 -20.30 -18.42 22.38
C ASP A 141 -19.84 -19.39 21.28
N TRP A 142 -18.55 -19.69 21.28
CA TRP A 142 -17.90 -20.75 20.51
C TRP A 142 -18.47 -22.15 20.82
N LYS A 143 -18.71 -22.93 19.76
CA LYS A 143 -19.21 -24.32 19.81
C LYS A 143 -18.25 -25.28 19.08
N PRO A 144 -18.24 -26.58 19.40
CA PRO A 144 -17.64 -27.58 18.53
C PRO A 144 -18.29 -27.57 17.14
N LEU A 145 -17.54 -27.95 16.10
CA LEU A 145 -18.05 -28.01 14.73
C LEU A 145 -19.30 -28.91 14.58
N SER A 146 -20.25 -28.46 13.76
CA SER A 146 -21.39 -29.23 13.28
C SER A 146 -20.94 -30.42 12.41
N ALA A 147 -21.80 -31.43 12.28
CA ALA A 147 -21.48 -32.62 11.46
C ALA A 147 -21.20 -32.29 9.98
N ALA A 148 -21.85 -31.25 9.43
CA ALA A 148 -21.60 -30.77 8.07
C ALA A 148 -20.23 -30.10 7.95
N ALA A 149 -19.89 -29.20 8.88
CA ALA A 149 -18.57 -28.55 8.91
C ALA A 149 -17.44 -29.57 9.10
N LYS A 150 -17.61 -30.55 10.00
CA LYS A 150 -16.62 -31.64 10.19
C LYS A 150 -16.36 -32.48 8.94
N ALA A 151 -17.29 -32.54 8.00
CA ALA A 151 -17.14 -33.27 6.74
C ALA A 151 -16.36 -32.49 5.65
N ARG A 152 -15.95 -31.25 5.95
CA ARG A 152 -15.17 -30.37 5.06
C ARG A 152 -13.73 -30.14 5.52
N VAL A 153 -13.47 -30.24 6.83
CA VAL A 153 -12.15 -30.03 7.46
C VAL A 153 -11.03 -30.77 6.72
N HIS A 154 -9.88 -30.12 6.56
CA HIS A 154 -8.69 -30.68 5.92
C HIS A 154 -8.35 -32.08 6.49
N PRO A 155 -8.05 -33.10 5.65
CA PRO A 155 -7.91 -34.49 6.10
C PRO A 155 -6.84 -34.73 7.16
N ASP A 156 -5.80 -33.88 7.24
CA ASP A 156 -4.73 -33.97 8.22
C ASP A 156 -5.05 -33.32 9.59
N VAL A 157 -6.24 -32.73 9.74
CA VAL A 157 -6.67 -32.03 10.96
C VAL A 157 -7.72 -32.82 11.72
N ASP A 158 -7.55 -32.93 13.05
CA ASP A 158 -8.62 -33.37 13.94
C ASP A 158 -9.74 -32.30 13.98
N ALA A 159 -10.86 -32.59 13.32
CA ALA A 159 -12.05 -31.75 13.30
C ALA A 159 -12.70 -31.50 14.69
N ASN A 160 -12.18 -32.09 15.78
CA ASN A 160 -12.53 -31.76 17.16
C ASN A 160 -11.65 -30.67 17.78
N ALA A 161 -10.53 -30.30 17.16
CA ALA A 161 -9.68 -29.18 17.57
C ALA A 161 -10.23 -27.82 17.10
N LEU A 162 -11.11 -27.82 16.09
CA LEU A 162 -11.74 -26.63 15.53
C LEU A 162 -13.06 -26.28 16.23
N TYR A 163 -13.36 -24.98 16.23
CA TYR A 163 -14.57 -24.40 16.80
C TYR A 163 -15.31 -23.57 15.75
N GLN A 164 -16.61 -23.38 15.96
CA GLN A 164 -17.44 -22.47 15.16
C GLN A 164 -18.10 -21.39 16.03
N LEU A 165 -18.30 -20.21 15.46
CA LEU A 165 -18.97 -19.06 16.06
C LEU A 165 -20.07 -18.53 15.13
N ASP A 166 -21.31 -18.49 15.62
CA ASP A 166 -22.46 -18.00 14.86
C ASP A 166 -22.49 -16.46 14.84
N VAL A 167 -21.76 -15.89 13.88
CA VAL A 167 -21.62 -14.44 13.71
C VAL A 167 -22.91 -13.75 13.28
N LYS A 168 -23.85 -14.48 12.66
CA LYS A 168 -25.20 -13.97 12.36
C LYS A 168 -25.99 -13.73 13.67
N SER A 169 -25.91 -14.65 14.62
CA SER A 169 -26.59 -14.53 15.92
C SER A 169 -26.03 -13.41 16.80
N LEU A 170 -24.76 -13.06 16.62
CA LEU A 170 -24.07 -11.96 17.31
C LEU A 170 -24.34 -10.58 16.67
N GLY A 171 -25.04 -10.52 15.54
CA GLY A 171 -25.40 -9.27 14.87
C GLY A 171 -24.25 -8.60 14.12
N LEU A 172 -23.17 -9.34 13.80
CA LEU A 172 -22.05 -8.80 13.03
C LEU A 172 -22.47 -8.43 11.60
N LYS A 173 -21.86 -7.38 11.05
CA LYS A 173 -22.28 -6.78 9.78
C LYS A 173 -21.54 -7.37 8.59
N HIS A 174 -20.21 -7.46 8.65
CA HIS A 174 -19.34 -7.74 7.50
C HIS A 174 -19.14 -9.25 7.27
N ILE A 175 -20.26 -9.96 7.15
CA ILE A 175 -20.33 -11.43 7.21
C ILE A 175 -21.02 -12.12 6.02
N ARG A 176 -21.31 -11.37 4.94
CA ARG A 176 -22.16 -11.84 3.82
C ARG A 176 -21.41 -12.10 2.50
N HIS A 177 -20.34 -11.36 2.28
CA HIS A 177 -19.42 -11.44 1.14
C HIS A 177 -18.26 -10.47 1.44
N PHE A 178 -17.16 -10.58 0.67
CA PHE A 178 -16.20 -9.47 0.58
C PHE A 178 -16.88 -8.24 -0.02
N GLU A 179 -16.51 -7.03 0.40
CA GLU A 179 -17.16 -5.78 -0.07
C GLU A 179 -17.10 -5.65 -1.59
N GLY A 180 -15.98 -6.06 -2.21
CA GLY A 180 -15.78 -6.10 -3.65
C GLY A 180 -16.65 -7.12 -4.41
N GLY A 181 -17.43 -7.95 -3.71
CA GLY A 181 -18.37 -8.88 -4.31
C GLY A 181 -17.66 -10.06 -4.96
N THR A 182 -17.67 -10.14 -6.30
CA THR A 182 -17.19 -11.33 -7.03
C THR A 182 -15.75 -11.24 -7.50
N SER A 183 -15.19 -10.02 -7.69
CA SER A 183 -13.77 -9.79 -7.99
C SER A 183 -13.32 -8.41 -7.49
N PHE A 184 -12.13 -8.32 -6.87
CA PHE A 184 -11.58 -7.09 -6.29
C PHE A 184 -10.08 -7.16 -5.99
N THR A 185 -9.42 -6.00 -5.95
CA THR A 185 -8.02 -5.83 -5.50
C THR A 185 -7.97 -5.37 -4.04
N GLU A 186 -8.65 -4.26 -3.72
CA GLU A 186 -8.58 -3.57 -2.43
C GLU A 186 -9.81 -3.77 -1.53
N LYS A 187 -10.98 -4.11 -2.09
CA LYS A 187 -12.26 -4.15 -1.37
C LYS A 187 -12.49 -5.43 -0.56
N TRP A 188 -11.64 -5.65 0.44
CA TRP A 188 -11.71 -6.80 1.34
C TRP A 188 -13.00 -6.78 2.18
N GLY A 189 -13.12 -5.85 3.12
CA GLY A 189 -14.38 -5.50 3.80
C GLY A 189 -15.13 -6.67 4.44
N ILE A 190 -14.40 -7.65 5.00
CA ILE A 190 -14.93 -8.65 5.94
C ILE A 190 -14.36 -8.40 7.33
N ILE A 191 -15.01 -8.94 8.35
CA ILE A 191 -14.50 -8.92 9.73
C ILE A 191 -13.10 -9.53 9.86
N ASP A 192 -12.37 -9.16 10.91
CA ASP A 192 -11.10 -9.83 11.30
C ASP A 192 -11.21 -10.50 12.67
N LEU A 193 -10.48 -11.59 12.87
CA LEU A 193 -10.33 -12.27 14.16
C LEU A 193 -8.99 -11.95 14.82
N ILE A 194 -9.03 -11.44 16.05
CA ILE A 194 -7.85 -11.10 16.87
C ILE A 194 -7.88 -11.99 18.12
N SER A 195 -6.78 -12.69 18.39
CA SER A 195 -6.62 -13.55 19.57
C SER A 195 -5.41 -13.10 20.38
N ASN A 196 -5.61 -12.80 21.66
CA ASN A 196 -4.58 -12.31 22.59
C ASN A 196 -3.78 -11.09 22.06
N GLY A 197 -4.47 -10.15 21.38
CA GLY A 197 -3.85 -8.96 20.80
C GLY A 197 -3.07 -9.20 19.50
N ILE A 198 -3.26 -10.37 18.85
CA ILE A 198 -2.63 -10.74 17.59
C ILE A 198 -3.72 -11.07 16.56
N ARG A 199 -3.79 -10.30 15.47
CA ARG A 199 -4.53 -10.62 14.24
C ARG A 199 -4.22 -12.05 13.79
N GLN A 200 -5.24 -12.89 13.67
CA GLN A 200 -5.07 -14.29 13.27
C GLN A 200 -5.11 -14.42 11.74
N PRO A 201 -4.26 -15.27 11.14
CA PRO A 201 -4.25 -15.46 9.69
C PRO A 201 -5.57 -16.04 9.22
N ILE A 202 -6.12 -15.49 8.14
CA ILE A 202 -7.20 -16.14 7.42
C ILE A 202 -6.65 -17.39 6.71
N SER A 203 -7.43 -18.46 6.67
CA SER A 203 -7.06 -19.73 6.04
C SER A 203 -6.62 -19.51 4.59
N GLN A 204 -5.48 -20.06 4.19
CA GLN A 204 -5.01 -19.98 2.81
C GLN A 204 -4.28 -21.25 2.35
N TRP A 205 -4.35 -21.53 1.05
CA TRP A 205 -3.51 -22.55 0.43
C TRP A 205 -2.78 -21.97 -0.81
N PRO A 206 -1.46 -22.17 -0.97
CA PRO A 206 -0.54 -22.80 -0.02
C PRO A 206 -0.38 -22.02 1.29
N ASN A 207 0.11 -22.68 2.33
CA ASN A 207 0.44 -22.04 3.61
C ASN A 207 1.52 -20.96 3.46
N ILE A 208 1.50 -19.88 4.26
CA ILE A 208 2.47 -18.76 4.15
C ILE A 208 3.94 -19.23 4.18
N THR A 209 4.24 -20.31 4.91
CA THR A 209 5.59 -20.88 5.02
C THR A 209 5.88 -22.02 4.04
N GLU A 210 4.86 -22.54 3.37
CA GLU A 210 4.91 -23.70 2.48
C GLU A 210 5.33 -23.31 1.05
N SER A 211 6.22 -24.09 0.45
CA SER A 211 6.62 -23.98 -0.95
C SER A 211 6.16 -25.25 -1.65
N VAL A 212 5.15 -25.13 -2.51
CA VAL A 212 4.64 -26.23 -3.35
C VAL A 212 5.53 -26.31 -4.60
N ASP A 213 6.03 -27.51 -4.90
CA ASP A 213 6.97 -27.82 -5.99
C ASP A 213 8.14 -26.82 -6.21
N GLY A 214 8.61 -26.18 -5.13
CA GLY A 214 9.69 -25.18 -5.18
C GLY A 214 9.26 -23.77 -5.62
N HIS A 215 7.96 -23.53 -5.83
CA HIS A 215 7.40 -22.19 -6.06
C HIS A 215 7.50 -21.29 -4.82
N ARG A 216 7.18 -19.99 -4.99
CA ARG A 216 7.25 -18.98 -3.93
C ARG A 216 6.38 -19.37 -2.74
N LYS A 217 6.89 -19.20 -1.52
CA LYS A 217 6.18 -19.60 -0.31
C LYS A 217 4.81 -18.91 -0.18
N GLY A 218 3.76 -19.68 0.12
CA GLY A 218 2.38 -19.20 0.21
C GLY A 218 1.67 -18.96 -1.12
N TRP A 219 2.25 -19.41 -2.24
CA TRP A 219 1.71 -19.28 -3.60
C TRP A 219 2.01 -20.54 -4.41
N THR A 220 1.14 -20.85 -5.38
CA THR A 220 1.41 -21.81 -6.45
C THR A 220 1.25 -21.11 -7.81
N THR A 221 1.49 -21.80 -8.92
CA THR A 221 1.34 -21.24 -10.28
C THR A 221 0.18 -21.87 -11.05
N ALA A 222 -0.31 -21.17 -12.08
CA ALA A 222 -1.20 -21.74 -13.08
C ALA A 222 -0.40 -22.39 -14.22
N ASN A 223 -0.90 -23.49 -14.78
CA ASN A 223 -0.31 -24.20 -15.92
C ASN A 223 -0.83 -23.63 -17.25
N GLY A 224 -0.86 -22.31 -17.37
CA GLY A 224 -1.36 -21.58 -18.54
C GLY A 224 -2.89 -21.39 -18.58
N SER A 225 -3.33 -20.57 -19.53
CA SER A 225 -4.73 -20.15 -19.67
C SER A 225 -5.55 -21.16 -20.48
N ALA A 226 -6.77 -21.43 -20.04
CA ALA A 226 -7.76 -22.18 -20.82
C ALA A 226 -8.69 -21.25 -21.63
N ASP A 227 -9.07 -20.11 -21.05
CA ASP A 227 -9.78 -19.03 -21.72
C ASP A 227 -9.52 -17.69 -20.99
N ALA A 228 -10.26 -16.62 -21.31
CA ALA A 228 -10.09 -15.30 -20.69
C ALA A 228 -10.29 -15.24 -19.16
N LYS A 229 -10.91 -16.24 -18.54
CA LYS A 229 -11.17 -16.33 -17.09
C LYS A 229 -10.95 -17.72 -16.48
N SER A 230 -10.42 -18.66 -17.25
CA SER A 230 -10.16 -20.03 -16.82
C SER A 230 -8.69 -20.39 -17.00
N PHE A 231 -8.12 -21.14 -16.06
CA PHE A 231 -6.72 -21.56 -16.10
C PHE A 231 -6.57 -23.05 -15.75
N TYR A 232 -5.54 -23.70 -16.30
CA TYR A 232 -5.21 -25.08 -15.94
C TYR A 232 -4.41 -25.12 -14.64
N TYR A 233 -4.70 -26.09 -13.77
CA TYR A 233 -3.91 -26.35 -12.56
C TYR A 233 -3.09 -27.65 -12.64
N GLY A 234 -3.24 -28.44 -13.71
CA GLY A 234 -2.58 -29.72 -13.94
C GLY A 234 -2.41 -30.02 -15.44
N GLU A 235 -2.43 -31.29 -15.84
CA GLU A 235 -2.32 -31.70 -17.25
C GLU A 235 -3.45 -31.11 -18.11
N GLY A 236 -3.12 -30.69 -19.34
CA GLY A 236 -4.06 -30.16 -20.34
C GLY A 236 -3.73 -28.75 -20.81
N GLY A 237 -3.01 -27.99 -19.99
CA GLY A 237 -2.46 -26.68 -20.34
C GLY A 237 -1.26 -26.75 -21.30
N ILE A 238 -0.89 -25.59 -21.83
CA ILE A 238 0.24 -25.40 -22.76
C ILE A 238 1.10 -24.17 -22.40
N PRO A 239 1.54 -24.00 -21.14
CA PRO A 239 2.25 -22.79 -20.72
C PRO A 239 3.63 -22.69 -21.37
N GLU A 240 4.16 -21.47 -21.48
CA GLU A 240 5.43 -21.20 -22.15
C GLU A 240 6.64 -21.87 -21.46
N ASN A 241 6.58 -22.11 -20.15
CA ASN A 241 7.58 -22.88 -19.41
C ASN A 241 7.49 -24.42 -19.61
N GLY A 242 6.39 -24.92 -20.17
CA GLY A 242 6.13 -26.35 -20.39
C GLY A 242 5.79 -27.16 -19.12
N ASP A 243 5.62 -26.52 -17.96
CA ASP A 243 5.22 -27.20 -16.73
C ASP A 243 3.72 -27.49 -16.72
N THR A 244 3.34 -28.72 -16.37
CA THR A 244 1.94 -29.16 -16.30
C THR A 244 1.65 -29.95 -15.03
N THR A 245 2.52 -29.83 -14.02
CA THR A 245 2.41 -30.50 -12.73
C THR A 245 1.11 -30.11 -12.03
N ASP A 246 0.34 -31.10 -11.56
CA ASP A 246 -0.84 -30.88 -10.74
C ASP A 246 -0.40 -30.50 -9.31
N THR A 247 -0.02 -29.24 -9.13
CA THR A 247 0.41 -28.70 -7.83
C THR A 247 -0.73 -28.64 -6.82
N LEU A 248 -1.99 -28.67 -7.29
CA LEU A 248 -3.17 -28.55 -6.46
C LEU A 248 -3.46 -29.82 -5.65
N ASP A 249 -3.35 -30.98 -6.31
CA ASP A 249 -3.57 -32.31 -5.70
C ASP A 249 -2.25 -33.05 -5.37
N LEU A 250 -1.08 -32.40 -5.51
CA LEU A 250 0.26 -32.98 -5.31
C LEU A 250 0.48 -33.63 -3.93
N ASP A 251 -0.18 -33.11 -2.88
CA ASP A 251 -0.09 -33.64 -1.51
C ASP A 251 -0.97 -34.87 -1.26
N GLY A 252 -1.82 -35.25 -2.22
CA GLY A 252 -2.75 -36.38 -2.09
C GLY A 252 -4.00 -36.09 -1.25
N SER A 253 -4.24 -34.84 -0.84
CA SER A 253 -5.45 -34.43 -0.10
C SER A 253 -6.73 -34.42 -0.96
N ASN A 254 -6.60 -34.61 -2.28
CA ASN A 254 -7.68 -34.52 -3.28
C ASN A 254 -8.44 -33.17 -3.18
N ARG A 255 -7.68 -32.10 -2.94
CA ARG A 255 -8.10 -30.71 -2.81
C ARG A 255 -9.05 -30.26 -3.91
N ALA A 256 -8.75 -30.53 -5.18
CA ALA A 256 -9.61 -30.12 -6.29
C ALA A 256 -11.03 -30.75 -6.19
N ALA A 257 -11.10 -32.02 -5.78
CA ALA A 257 -12.37 -32.72 -5.56
C ALA A 257 -13.10 -32.24 -4.28
N ARG A 258 -12.38 -31.94 -3.20
CA ARG A 258 -12.95 -31.32 -1.98
C ARG A 258 -13.56 -29.95 -2.30
N TRP A 259 -12.82 -29.11 -3.01
CA TRP A 259 -13.27 -27.78 -3.45
C TRP A 259 -14.48 -27.86 -4.37
N GLN A 260 -14.45 -28.72 -5.40
CA GLN A 260 -15.60 -28.95 -6.30
C GLN A 260 -16.87 -29.33 -5.52
N LYS A 261 -16.75 -30.25 -4.55
CA LYS A 261 -17.88 -30.68 -3.70
C LYS A 261 -18.42 -29.52 -2.88
N SER A 262 -17.59 -28.86 -2.07
CA SER A 262 -18.03 -27.78 -1.19
C SER A 262 -18.58 -26.56 -1.95
N LEU A 263 -18.02 -26.26 -3.13
CA LEU A 263 -18.56 -25.26 -4.06
C LEU A 263 -19.95 -25.66 -4.59
N SER A 264 -20.15 -26.93 -4.97
CA SER A 264 -21.46 -27.44 -5.40
C SER A 264 -22.52 -27.43 -4.29
N GLU A 265 -22.10 -27.51 -3.03
CA GLU A 265 -22.94 -27.35 -1.85
C GLU A 265 -23.22 -25.86 -1.52
N GLY A 266 -22.64 -24.93 -2.28
CA GLY A 266 -22.88 -23.48 -2.18
C GLY A 266 -21.93 -22.72 -1.25
N HIS A 267 -20.82 -23.32 -0.83
CA HIS A 267 -19.77 -22.61 -0.10
C HIS A 267 -18.89 -21.84 -1.10
N ALA A 268 -18.81 -20.52 -0.95
CA ALA A 268 -18.09 -19.68 -1.91
C ALA A 268 -16.57 -19.84 -1.77
N LEU A 269 -15.89 -20.08 -2.89
CA LEU A 269 -14.45 -20.21 -2.99
C LEU A 269 -13.86 -18.96 -3.67
N TYR A 270 -12.76 -18.43 -3.14
CA TYR A 270 -12.05 -17.26 -3.67
C TYR A 270 -10.56 -17.54 -3.85
N LEU A 271 -10.00 -17.07 -4.97
CA LEU A 271 -8.57 -17.14 -5.27
C LEU A 271 -8.01 -15.72 -5.44
N LYS A 272 -6.84 -15.43 -4.88
CA LYS A 272 -6.06 -14.20 -5.15
C LYS A 272 -4.90 -14.56 -6.07
N GLY A 273 -4.75 -13.88 -7.20
CA GLY A 273 -3.74 -14.25 -8.19
C GLY A 273 -3.33 -13.13 -9.15
N PHE A 274 -2.14 -13.28 -9.69
CA PHE A 274 -1.52 -12.40 -10.68
C PHE A 274 -1.88 -12.87 -12.10
N TRP A 275 -3.18 -12.80 -12.42
CA TRP A 275 -3.75 -13.38 -13.66
C TRP A 275 -3.23 -12.76 -14.96
N ARG A 276 -2.67 -11.55 -14.89
CA ARG A 276 -2.28 -10.73 -16.06
C ARG A 276 -1.00 -9.91 -15.86
N THR A 277 -0.82 -9.31 -14.70
CA THR A 277 0.32 -8.45 -14.35
C THR A 277 0.86 -8.83 -12.97
N VAL A 278 2.11 -8.45 -12.66
CA VAL A 278 2.77 -8.78 -11.38
C VAL A 278 2.60 -7.70 -10.29
N TRP A 279 1.82 -6.65 -10.57
CA TRP A 279 1.62 -5.46 -9.74
C TRP A 279 0.14 -5.16 -9.43
N SER A 280 -0.74 -6.16 -9.62
CA SER A 280 -2.16 -6.06 -9.31
C SER A 280 -2.77 -7.47 -9.12
N PRO A 281 -2.60 -8.10 -7.95
CA PRO A 281 -3.17 -9.40 -7.65
C PRO A 281 -4.67 -9.28 -7.37
N LEU A 282 -5.48 -9.68 -8.33
CA LEU A 282 -6.94 -9.66 -8.23
C LEU A 282 -7.42 -10.88 -7.44
N THR A 283 -8.25 -10.63 -6.43
CA THR A 283 -9.07 -11.66 -5.77
C THR A 283 -10.33 -11.88 -6.59
N SER A 284 -10.66 -13.12 -6.93
CA SER A 284 -11.89 -13.47 -7.67
C SER A 284 -12.54 -14.74 -7.13
N SER A 285 -13.87 -14.75 -7.14
CA SER A 285 -14.70 -15.91 -6.79
C SER A 285 -14.67 -16.96 -7.90
N VAL A 286 -14.62 -18.23 -7.51
CA VAL A 286 -14.62 -19.37 -8.46
C VAL A 286 -16.04 -19.70 -8.90
N GLN A 287 -16.25 -19.87 -10.20
CA GLN A 287 -17.49 -20.37 -10.79
C GLN A 287 -17.55 -21.90 -10.77
N SER A 288 -16.45 -22.57 -11.11
CA SER A 288 -16.39 -24.03 -11.18
C SER A 288 -14.95 -24.56 -11.08
N VAL A 289 -14.82 -25.76 -10.53
CA VAL A 289 -13.61 -26.59 -10.56
C VAL A 289 -13.93 -27.84 -11.38
N ASP A 290 -13.24 -28.05 -12.49
CA ASP A 290 -13.39 -29.22 -13.36
C ASP A 290 -12.22 -30.19 -13.15
N THR A 291 -12.46 -31.20 -12.30
CA THR A 291 -11.51 -32.26 -11.94
C THR A 291 -11.31 -33.32 -13.04
N LYS A 292 -12.05 -33.25 -14.15
CA LYS A 292 -11.85 -34.16 -15.30
C LYS A 292 -10.84 -33.58 -16.30
N HIS A 293 -10.69 -32.26 -16.34
CA HIS A 293 -9.86 -31.55 -17.32
C HIS A 293 -8.87 -30.57 -16.67
N ASN A 294 -8.71 -30.64 -15.35
CA ASN A 294 -7.78 -29.87 -14.54
C ASN A 294 -7.87 -28.34 -14.70
N VAL A 295 -9.10 -27.80 -14.70
CA VAL A 295 -9.32 -26.34 -14.82
C VAL A 295 -10.14 -25.76 -13.68
N ILE A 296 -9.76 -24.56 -13.27
CA ILE A 296 -10.57 -23.66 -12.46
C ILE A 296 -11.05 -22.49 -13.34
N THR A 297 -12.34 -22.20 -13.28
CA THR A 297 -12.97 -21.06 -13.96
C THR A 297 -13.34 -20.00 -12.94
N LEU A 298 -12.78 -18.80 -13.06
CA LEU A 298 -13.18 -17.62 -12.28
C LEU A 298 -14.56 -17.14 -12.72
N LYS A 299 -15.27 -16.45 -11.85
CA LYS A 299 -16.63 -15.97 -12.13
C LYS A 299 -16.63 -14.82 -13.12
N ASP A 300 -15.79 -13.83 -12.88
CA ASP A 300 -15.59 -12.67 -13.75
C ASP A 300 -14.33 -12.87 -14.61
N ILE A 301 -14.19 -12.06 -15.65
CA ILE A 301 -12.97 -12.00 -16.47
C ILE A 301 -12.03 -11.00 -15.80
N PRO A 302 -10.78 -11.36 -15.44
CA PRO A 302 -9.78 -10.39 -14.99
C PRO A 302 -9.54 -9.32 -16.04
N ASP A 303 -9.19 -8.09 -15.64
CA ASP A 303 -8.94 -7.01 -16.59
C ASP A 303 -7.78 -7.35 -17.55
N GLY A 304 -8.01 -7.19 -18.86
CA GLY A 304 -7.12 -7.66 -19.92
C GLY A 304 -7.13 -9.19 -20.17
N GLY A 305 -7.87 -9.95 -19.35
CA GLY A 305 -8.04 -11.40 -19.39
C GLY A 305 -6.82 -12.22 -18.95
N MET A 306 -7.01 -13.53 -18.83
CA MET A 306 -6.01 -14.48 -18.34
C MET A 306 -4.74 -14.56 -19.18
N GLY A 307 -3.61 -14.79 -18.51
CA GLY A 307 -2.28 -15.00 -19.06
C GLY A 307 -1.46 -13.70 -19.09
N SER A 308 -0.18 -13.82 -18.72
CA SER A 308 0.81 -12.75 -18.63
C SER A 308 0.73 -11.74 -19.79
N LYS A 309 0.73 -10.44 -19.47
CA LYS A 309 0.72 -9.30 -20.44
C LYS A 309 1.76 -9.45 -21.55
N TRP A 310 2.85 -10.17 -21.29
CA TRP A 310 4.00 -10.36 -22.18
C TRP A 310 3.98 -11.69 -22.98
N SER A 311 3.21 -12.69 -22.53
CA SER A 311 3.08 -13.99 -23.21
C SER A 311 2.33 -13.90 -24.55
N ALA A 312 2.48 -14.89 -25.43
CA ALA A 312 1.86 -14.84 -26.76
C ALA A 312 0.32 -14.73 -26.72
N THR A 313 -0.26 -13.88 -27.58
CA THR A 313 -1.72 -13.82 -27.77
C THR A 313 -2.25 -15.08 -28.45
N VAL A 314 -3.38 -15.60 -27.97
CA VAL A 314 -4.04 -16.72 -28.64
C VAL A 314 -4.78 -16.20 -29.88
N SER A 315 -4.29 -16.61 -31.04
CA SER A 315 -4.49 -15.95 -32.32
C SER A 315 -5.82 -16.29 -33.03
N ASP A 316 -6.96 -16.23 -32.33
CA ASP A 316 -8.28 -16.33 -33.00
C ASP A 316 -9.45 -15.57 -32.31
N TYR A 317 -9.16 -14.38 -31.79
CA TYR A 317 -10.17 -13.55 -31.12
C TYR A 317 -11.35 -13.15 -32.00
N ALA A 318 -11.11 -12.92 -33.29
CA ALA A 318 -12.14 -12.50 -34.23
C ALA A 318 -13.24 -13.57 -34.44
N SER A 319 -12.90 -14.87 -34.41
CA SER A 319 -13.84 -15.96 -34.71
C SER A 319 -14.52 -16.57 -33.48
N ALA A 320 -13.87 -16.55 -32.31
CA ALA A 320 -14.34 -17.20 -31.08
C ALA A 320 -15.66 -16.63 -30.51
N THR A 321 -16.79 -17.03 -31.09
CA THR A 321 -18.11 -16.86 -30.47
C THR A 321 -18.27 -17.92 -29.39
N SER A 322 -18.71 -17.49 -28.20
CA SER A 322 -18.92 -18.36 -27.03
C SER A 322 -19.63 -19.69 -27.38
N ALA A 323 -19.21 -20.77 -26.72
CA ALA A 323 -19.78 -22.14 -26.76
C ALA A 323 -19.17 -23.15 -27.75
N THR A 324 -18.18 -22.80 -28.58
CA THR A 324 -17.47 -23.79 -29.44
C THR A 324 -15.95 -23.61 -29.56
N ALA A 325 -15.31 -22.72 -28.81
CA ALA A 325 -13.86 -22.84 -28.58
C ALA A 325 -13.67 -24.10 -27.71
N ASN A 326 -12.86 -25.05 -28.16
CA ASN A 326 -12.99 -26.44 -27.75
C ASN A 326 -12.53 -26.69 -26.30
N THR A 327 -13.49 -26.61 -25.37
CA THR A 327 -13.33 -26.89 -23.94
C THR A 327 -13.11 -28.39 -23.71
N TYR A 328 -11.85 -28.81 -23.88
CA TYR A 328 -11.21 -30.08 -23.49
C TYR A 328 -11.31 -31.28 -24.46
N GLY A 329 -10.21 -31.50 -25.22
CA GLY A 329 -9.91 -32.70 -26.05
C GLY A 329 -10.37 -32.60 -27.52
N ASP A 330 -9.62 -33.01 -28.55
CA ASP A 330 -8.48 -33.97 -28.60
C ASP A 330 -7.26 -33.52 -29.45
N ASP A 331 -7.33 -32.40 -30.21
CA ASP A 331 -6.38 -32.08 -31.29
C ASP A 331 -5.03 -31.43 -30.88
N ALA A 332 -4.84 -31.14 -29.59
CA ALA A 332 -3.67 -30.42 -29.06
C ALA A 332 -2.31 -31.13 -29.31
N LYS A 333 -2.31 -32.41 -29.71
CA LYS A 333 -1.10 -33.17 -30.06
C LYS A 333 -0.49 -32.85 -31.43
N SER A 334 -1.08 -31.95 -32.22
CA SER A 334 -0.66 -31.69 -33.61
C SER A 334 0.10 -30.36 -33.83
N ALA A 335 0.07 -29.42 -32.88
CA ALA A 335 0.75 -28.14 -32.99
C ALA A 335 2.23 -28.24 -32.59
N SER A 336 3.06 -28.86 -33.43
CA SER A 336 4.51 -28.90 -33.23
C SER A 336 5.16 -27.54 -33.51
N VAL A 337 5.17 -26.65 -32.50
CA VAL A 337 6.10 -25.51 -32.49
C VAL A 337 7.50 -26.06 -32.25
N ALA A 338 8.42 -25.81 -33.18
CA ALA A 338 9.78 -26.33 -33.08
C ALA A 338 10.53 -25.69 -31.90
N PRO A 339 11.20 -26.46 -31.02
CA PRO A 339 11.90 -25.89 -29.88
C PRO A 339 13.11 -25.06 -30.34
N SER A 340 13.13 -23.78 -29.99
CA SER A 340 14.31 -22.92 -30.16
C SER A 340 15.39 -23.31 -29.15
N THR A 341 16.40 -24.06 -29.62
CA THR A 341 17.43 -24.63 -28.75
C THR A 341 18.47 -23.59 -28.29
N SER A 342 18.17 -22.84 -27.21
CA SER A 342 19.16 -22.46 -26.18
C SER A 342 18.54 -21.61 -25.05
N ALA A 343 17.96 -22.28 -24.05
CA ALA A 343 17.62 -21.66 -22.76
C ALA A 343 18.39 -22.37 -21.65
N THR A 344 19.43 -21.75 -21.12
CA THR A 344 20.07 -22.19 -19.87
C THR A 344 19.26 -21.67 -18.70
N SER A 345 18.64 -22.58 -17.95
CA SER A 345 18.11 -22.41 -16.57
C SER A 345 17.73 -20.99 -16.15
N ALA A 346 16.43 -20.67 -16.20
CA ALA A 346 15.89 -19.38 -15.78
C ALA A 346 16.18 -19.09 -14.29
N PRO A 347 16.74 -17.92 -13.94
CA PRO A 347 16.46 -17.23 -12.69
C PRO A 347 15.07 -16.57 -12.79
N ALA A 348 14.41 -16.37 -11.65
CA ALA A 348 13.07 -15.78 -11.62
C ALA A 348 13.05 -14.28 -11.97
N ALA A 349 12.01 -13.88 -12.70
CA ALA A 349 11.46 -12.52 -12.78
C ALA A 349 12.46 -11.35 -12.99
N ASP A 350 13.22 -11.38 -14.09
CA ASP A 350 13.83 -10.19 -14.67
C ASP A 350 13.84 -10.33 -16.20
N ASP A 351 12.89 -9.67 -16.89
CA ASP A 351 13.00 -9.38 -18.33
C ASP A 351 12.08 -8.21 -18.71
N ALA A 352 12.57 -7.00 -18.43
CA ALA A 352 12.09 -5.80 -19.09
C ALA A 352 12.91 -5.57 -20.36
N LEU A 353 12.43 -6.06 -21.51
CA LEU A 353 12.83 -5.65 -22.88
C LEU A 353 12.08 -6.49 -23.92
N HIS A 354 11.28 -5.89 -24.80
CA HIS A 354 11.27 -6.27 -26.23
C HIS A 354 10.65 -5.19 -27.12
N ASP A 355 11.20 -5.08 -28.33
CA ASP A 355 11.00 -4.01 -29.33
C ASP A 355 9.66 -4.15 -30.08
N THR A 356 9.07 -3.04 -30.53
CA THR A 356 7.77 -3.03 -31.21
C THR A 356 7.90 -3.38 -32.71
N ASP A 357 7.38 -4.53 -33.15
CA ASP A 357 7.24 -4.83 -34.58
C ASP A 357 6.09 -4.01 -35.19
N SER A 358 6.45 -2.91 -35.85
CA SER A 358 5.52 -1.92 -36.40
C SER A 358 5.26 -2.12 -37.90
N THR A 359 4.84 -3.32 -38.30
CA THR A 359 4.45 -3.60 -39.70
C THR A 359 2.95 -3.33 -39.95
N PRO A 360 2.58 -2.28 -40.72
CA PRO A 360 1.17 -1.96 -40.95
C PRO A 360 0.54 -2.95 -41.94
N GLN A 361 -0.31 -3.86 -41.45
CA GLN A 361 -1.16 -4.67 -42.30
C GLN A 361 -2.36 -3.87 -42.83
N SER A 362 -2.72 -4.10 -44.09
CA SER A 362 -3.89 -3.48 -44.71
C SER A 362 -4.93 -4.56 -45.01
N TYR A 363 -6.16 -4.33 -44.55
CA TYR A 363 -7.27 -5.28 -44.69
C TYR A 363 -8.23 -4.82 -45.78
N LYS A 364 -8.71 -5.78 -46.59
CA LYS A 364 -9.84 -5.58 -47.49
C LYS A 364 -11.10 -6.10 -46.84
N LEU A 365 -12.08 -5.23 -46.67
CA LEU A 365 -13.43 -5.59 -46.24
C LEU A 365 -14.31 -5.79 -47.48
N PHE A 366 -15.21 -6.76 -47.40
CA PHE A 366 -16.25 -7.02 -48.39
C PHE A 366 -17.62 -6.83 -47.73
N ASN A 367 -18.56 -6.18 -48.42
CA ASN A 367 -19.96 -6.18 -48.02
C ASN A 367 -20.68 -7.45 -48.51
N GLU A 368 -21.94 -7.65 -48.11
CA GLU A 368 -22.75 -8.82 -48.51
C GLU A 368 -23.03 -8.90 -50.03
N GLN A 369 -22.70 -7.87 -50.81
CA GLN A 369 -22.74 -7.88 -52.27
C GLN A 369 -21.37 -8.10 -52.95
N GLY A 370 -20.28 -8.23 -52.17
CA GLY A 370 -18.94 -8.55 -52.67
C GLY A 370 -18.11 -7.35 -53.17
N GLU A 371 -18.54 -6.11 -52.92
CA GLU A 371 -17.74 -4.91 -53.25
C GLU A 371 -16.70 -4.63 -52.16
N SER A 372 -15.45 -4.33 -52.56
CA SER A 372 -14.32 -4.21 -51.65
C SER A 372 -13.97 -2.78 -51.29
N GLY A 373 -13.90 -2.47 -50.00
CA GLY A 373 -13.28 -1.25 -49.46
C GLY A 373 -12.00 -1.59 -48.68
N SER A 374 -10.95 -0.79 -48.84
CA SER A 374 -9.77 -0.85 -47.98
C SER A 374 -9.92 0.15 -46.83
N VAL A 375 -9.77 -0.30 -45.59
CA VAL A 375 -9.70 0.57 -44.40
C VAL A 375 -8.42 0.26 -43.67
N SER A 376 -7.61 1.29 -43.39
CA SER A 376 -6.49 1.20 -42.46
C SER A 376 -7.01 1.54 -41.07
N LEU A 377 -7.08 0.54 -40.20
CA LEU A 377 -7.32 0.77 -38.77
C LEU A 377 -5.99 1.20 -38.12
N LYS A 378 -6.03 2.29 -37.36
CA LYS A 378 -5.00 2.56 -36.34
C LYS A 378 -5.51 1.94 -35.04
N GLU A 379 -4.89 0.84 -34.62
CA GLU A 379 -5.04 0.37 -33.25
C GLU A 379 -4.24 1.29 -32.34
N ASN A 380 -4.93 2.18 -31.63
CA ASN A 380 -4.38 2.87 -30.47
C ASN A 380 -4.89 2.12 -29.22
N VAL A 381 -4.20 1.05 -28.83
CA VAL A 381 -4.43 0.38 -27.53
C VAL A 381 -3.26 0.73 -26.61
N THR A 382 -3.37 1.88 -25.94
CA THR A 382 -2.47 2.27 -24.85
C THR A 382 -3.13 1.93 -23.51
N ASP A 383 -2.89 0.70 -23.06
CA ASP A 383 -3.52 0.03 -21.90
C ASP A 383 -3.18 0.65 -20.53
N ASP A 384 -2.37 1.72 -20.48
CA ASP A 384 -1.96 2.39 -19.24
C ASP A 384 -2.88 3.60 -18.88
N SER A 385 -4.00 3.77 -19.59
CA SER A 385 -5.00 4.82 -19.33
C SER A 385 -6.04 4.43 -18.26
N GLN A 386 -5.57 4.15 -17.05
CA GLN A 386 -6.43 4.06 -15.85
C GLN A 386 -6.88 5.47 -15.39
N LEU A 387 -7.70 6.12 -16.21
CA LEU A 387 -8.66 7.18 -15.87
C LEU A 387 -9.41 7.57 -17.16
N THR A 388 -10.56 6.95 -17.41
CA THR A 388 -11.48 7.39 -18.48
C THR A 388 -12.79 7.91 -17.87
N THR A 389 -12.99 9.22 -17.97
CA THR A 389 -14.27 9.88 -17.65
C THR A 389 -14.74 10.66 -18.87
N GLU A 390 -15.40 9.99 -19.81
CA GLU A 390 -16.17 10.66 -20.85
C GLU A 390 -17.58 10.07 -20.98
N ALA A 391 -18.55 10.80 -20.45
CA ALA A 391 -19.89 10.81 -20.99
C ALA A 391 -19.97 11.95 -22.00
N THR A 392 -19.85 11.65 -23.29
CA THR A 392 -20.11 12.60 -24.38
C THR A 392 -21.50 12.36 -24.95
N ASP A 393 -22.49 13.08 -24.42
CA ASP A 393 -23.81 13.16 -25.07
C ASP A 393 -23.65 13.83 -26.44
N SER A 394 -23.93 13.07 -27.49
CA SER A 394 -23.92 13.59 -28.86
C SER A 394 -25.26 14.27 -29.16
N GLU A 395 -25.30 15.59 -29.07
CA GLU A 395 -26.45 16.35 -29.58
C GLU A 395 -26.62 16.09 -31.08
N ASN A 396 -27.82 15.68 -31.45
CA ASN A 396 -28.16 15.31 -32.80
C ASN A 396 -28.37 16.59 -33.62
N SER A 397 -27.54 16.80 -34.64
CA SER A 397 -27.58 18.01 -35.46
C SER A 397 -28.94 18.22 -36.15
N LEU A 398 -29.62 19.32 -35.82
CA LEU A 398 -30.77 19.82 -36.57
C LEU A 398 -30.54 21.29 -36.95
N SER A 399 -30.60 21.54 -38.26
CA SER A 399 -30.36 22.85 -38.85
C SER A 399 -31.56 23.78 -38.69
N LEU A 400 -31.28 25.04 -38.34
CA LEU A 400 -32.26 26.13 -38.37
C LEU A 400 -31.99 27.08 -39.54
N PRO A 401 -32.97 27.31 -40.43
CA PRO A 401 -32.96 28.47 -41.32
C PRO A 401 -33.64 29.69 -40.66
N SER A 402 -33.00 30.84 -40.80
CA SER A 402 -33.57 32.18 -41.03
C SER A 402 -35.04 32.48 -40.62
N GLY A 403 -35.27 33.42 -39.69
CA GLY A 403 -36.59 34.10 -39.63
C GLY A 403 -36.99 34.90 -38.38
N VAL A 404 -36.57 36.18 -38.30
CA VAL A 404 -37.40 37.40 -38.07
C VAL A 404 -38.49 37.47 -36.95
N THR A 405 -38.50 38.63 -36.27
CA THR A 405 -39.56 39.29 -35.43
C THR A 405 -39.86 38.83 -33.98
N GLU A 406 -39.46 39.72 -33.05
CA GLU A 406 -40.25 40.47 -32.05
C GLU A 406 -41.62 40.01 -31.50
N HIS A 407 -41.86 40.53 -30.28
CA HIS A 407 -43.13 40.95 -29.63
C HIS A 407 -43.76 40.08 -28.52
N THR A 408 -43.72 40.65 -27.28
CA THR A 408 -44.79 40.73 -26.23
C THR A 408 -45.56 39.47 -25.79
N GLY A 409 -45.86 39.24 -24.51
CA GLY A 409 -45.72 40.03 -23.27
C GLY A 409 -46.61 39.42 -22.18
N THR A 410 -46.70 40.03 -20.98
CA THR A 410 -47.86 40.06 -20.03
C THR A 410 -48.72 38.78 -19.83
N ASP A 411 -49.05 38.29 -18.63
CA ASP A 411 -49.21 38.97 -17.34
C ASP A 411 -49.15 38.03 -16.12
N ALA A 412 -48.68 38.60 -15.01
CA ALA A 412 -49.15 38.51 -13.62
C ALA A 412 -50.04 37.34 -13.11
N THR A 413 -49.66 36.80 -11.95
CA THR A 413 -50.41 37.06 -10.70
C THR A 413 -49.54 36.84 -9.46
N VAL A 414 -49.79 37.61 -8.40
CA VAL A 414 -48.97 37.70 -7.17
C VAL A 414 -49.84 37.49 -5.93
N THR A 415 -49.30 36.81 -4.93
CA THR A 415 -49.61 36.93 -3.48
C THR A 415 -48.41 36.31 -2.75
N GLU A 416 -47.46 37.11 -2.24
CA GLU A 416 -47.43 37.71 -0.88
C GLU A 416 -47.54 36.67 0.25
N HIS A 417 -46.73 36.66 1.33
CA HIS A 417 -45.50 37.34 1.78
C HIS A 417 -44.89 36.39 2.87
N THR A 418 -43.60 36.33 3.19
CA THR A 418 -42.74 37.33 3.88
C THR A 418 -41.25 37.00 3.72
N ALA A 419 -40.36 37.98 3.93
CA ALA A 419 -38.91 37.90 3.70
C ALA A 419 -38.12 37.18 4.82
N ASP A 420 -36.90 36.69 4.51
CA ASP A 420 -35.68 37.43 4.93
C ASP A 420 -34.36 36.96 4.29
N SER A 421 -33.43 37.92 4.16
CA SER A 421 -31.97 37.84 3.94
C SER A 421 -31.37 37.09 2.73
N GLU A 422 -30.52 37.83 2.00
CA GLU A 422 -29.60 37.34 0.96
C GLU A 422 -28.43 36.55 1.57
N SER A 423 -28.00 35.47 0.93
CA SER A 423 -26.68 34.87 1.10
C SER A 423 -26.01 34.67 -0.26
N ALA A 424 -24.85 35.29 -0.47
CA ALA A 424 -24.15 35.28 -1.75
C ALA A 424 -23.59 33.89 -2.12
N ASN A 425 -23.57 33.60 -3.42
CA ASN A 425 -23.01 32.37 -3.97
C ASN A 425 -21.52 32.20 -3.61
N VAL A 426 -21.18 31.07 -2.98
CA VAL A 426 -19.83 30.51 -2.99
C VAL A 426 -19.85 29.24 -3.83
N SER A 427 -18.98 29.21 -4.84
CA SER A 427 -18.80 28.08 -5.75
C SER A 427 -18.37 26.82 -5.00
N SER A 428 -19.25 25.82 -4.93
CA SER A 428 -18.93 24.49 -4.40
C SER A 428 -18.17 23.66 -5.43
N SER A 429 -16.84 23.62 -5.32
CA SER A 429 -15.98 22.73 -6.13
C SER A 429 -15.25 21.72 -5.27
N VAL A 430 -15.49 20.43 -5.56
CA VAL A 430 -14.75 19.25 -5.09
C VAL A 430 -14.77 18.99 -3.57
N LYS A 431 -15.66 18.08 -3.16
CA LYS A 431 -15.48 17.20 -1.99
C LYS A 431 -15.71 15.76 -2.46
N ASN A 432 -14.64 15.01 -2.70
CA ASN A 432 -14.67 13.56 -2.77
C ASN A 432 -13.68 13.06 -1.71
N ASP A 433 -14.19 12.55 -0.59
CA ASP A 433 -13.39 11.90 0.44
C ASP A 433 -12.83 10.58 -0.13
N VAL A 434 -11.55 10.57 -0.51
CA VAL A 434 -10.93 9.52 -1.35
C VAL A 434 -10.98 8.11 -0.71
N TYR A 435 -11.27 8.00 0.60
CA TYR A 435 -11.50 6.70 1.26
C TYR A 435 -12.83 6.57 2.02
N LYS A 436 -13.75 7.54 1.93
CA LYS A 436 -15.11 7.45 2.52
C LYS A 436 -16.18 8.20 1.72
N THR A 437 -16.44 7.78 0.48
CA THR A 437 -17.81 7.58 -0.04
C THR A 437 -17.79 7.07 -1.49
N ALA A 438 -18.15 5.80 -1.68
CA ALA A 438 -18.59 5.27 -2.97
C ALA A 438 -19.81 4.33 -2.79
N THR A 439 -20.71 4.68 -1.87
CA THR A 439 -22.01 4.01 -1.71
C THR A 439 -23.02 4.55 -2.72
N ALA A 440 -23.24 3.79 -3.80
CA ALA A 440 -24.17 4.06 -4.90
C ALA A 440 -23.85 5.33 -5.73
N SER A 441 -23.90 5.30 -7.07
CA SER A 441 -24.72 4.44 -7.92
C SER A 441 -23.93 3.63 -8.95
N THR A 442 -24.16 2.32 -9.01
CA THR A 442 -23.92 1.56 -10.24
C THR A 442 -24.86 2.03 -11.34
N TYR A 443 -24.32 2.25 -12.54
CA TYR A 443 -25.12 2.48 -13.75
C TYR A 443 -25.84 1.17 -14.13
N PHE A 444 -27.02 0.94 -13.57
CA PHE A 444 -27.93 -0.09 -14.06
C PHE A 444 -28.56 0.40 -15.37
N ALA A 445 -27.89 0.14 -16.49
CA ALA A 445 -28.54 0.19 -17.80
C ALA A 445 -29.72 -0.81 -17.83
N PRO A 446 -30.89 -0.44 -18.36
CA PRO A 446 -32.05 -1.32 -18.37
C PRO A 446 -31.77 -2.62 -19.16
N SER A 447 -32.26 -3.71 -18.61
CA SER A 447 -31.98 -5.08 -19.05
C SER A 447 -32.60 -5.42 -20.42
N SER A 448 -31.92 -5.11 -21.52
CA SER A 448 -32.25 -5.70 -22.84
C SER A 448 -31.13 -5.66 -23.91
N TYR A 449 -29.84 -5.74 -23.57
CA TYR A 449 -28.77 -6.00 -24.56
C TYR A 449 -27.70 -6.96 -24.00
N SER A 450 -27.59 -8.15 -24.59
CA SER A 450 -26.55 -9.14 -24.29
C SER A 450 -25.46 -9.13 -25.37
N SER A 451 -24.57 -8.13 -25.35
CA SER A 451 -23.35 -8.14 -26.15
C SER A 451 -22.30 -9.03 -25.46
N LYS A 452 -21.95 -10.15 -26.10
CA LYS A 452 -20.88 -11.04 -25.63
C LYS A 452 -19.53 -10.39 -25.90
N ILE A 453 -18.95 -9.75 -24.87
CA ILE A 453 -17.59 -9.20 -24.97
C ILE A 453 -16.59 -10.35 -25.13
N LYS A 454 -15.79 -10.31 -26.20
CA LYS A 454 -14.65 -11.21 -26.40
C LYS A 454 -13.40 -10.54 -25.79
N ALA A 455 -13.20 -10.71 -24.48
CA ALA A 455 -12.04 -10.14 -23.80
C ALA A 455 -10.77 -10.96 -24.09
N PRO A 456 -9.62 -10.35 -24.48
CA PRO A 456 -8.39 -11.04 -24.90
C PRO A 456 -7.83 -12.03 -23.86
N TYR A 457 -7.17 -13.11 -24.30
CA TYR A 457 -6.45 -14.05 -23.43
C TYR A 457 -5.15 -14.51 -24.11
N ARG A 458 -4.16 -14.86 -23.30
CA ARG A 458 -2.80 -15.24 -23.72
C ARG A 458 -2.45 -16.63 -23.22
N ILE A 459 -1.49 -17.30 -23.85
CA ILE A 459 -1.14 -18.71 -23.56
C ILE A 459 -0.83 -18.92 -22.07
N GLY A 460 -0.26 -17.91 -21.42
CA GLY A 460 0.19 -17.94 -20.03
C GLY A 460 1.61 -18.45 -19.95
N SER A 461 2.45 -17.79 -19.14
CA SER A 461 3.86 -18.16 -19.01
C SER A 461 4.06 -19.45 -18.22
N GLY A 462 3.07 -19.86 -17.42
CA GLY A 462 3.20 -20.94 -16.45
C GLY A 462 3.78 -20.44 -15.11
N SER A 463 3.82 -19.12 -14.93
CA SER A 463 4.36 -18.44 -13.75
C SER A 463 3.37 -17.44 -13.14
N GLU A 464 2.13 -17.45 -13.60
CA GLU A 464 1.02 -16.69 -13.03
C GLU A 464 0.71 -17.25 -11.64
N GLU A 465 1.22 -16.58 -10.60
CA GLU A 465 1.08 -17.00 -9.21
C GLU A 465 -0.34 -16.77 -8.68
N TRP A 466 -0.86 -17.74 -7.93
CA TRP A 466 -2.15 -17.64 -7.24
C TRP A 466 -2.17 -18.42 -5.92
N LYS A 467 -3.18 -18.12 -5.09
CA LYS A 467 -3.48 -18.83 -3.84
C LYS A 467 -4.98 -18.80 -3.53
N LEU A 468 -5.48 -19.78 -2.78
CA LEU A 468 -6.79 -19.76 -2.15
C LEU A 468 -6.77 -18.84 -0.91
N ILE A 469 -7.91 -18.22 -0.61
CA ILE A 469 -8.17 -17.55 0.66
C ILE A 469 -9.56 -17.91 1.21
N ASN A 470 -9.71 -17.82 2.54
CA ASN A 470 -10.99 -17.88 3.27
C ASN A 470 -11.87 -19.12 2.97
N TYR A 471 -11.42 -20.31 3.39
CA TYR A 471 -12.15 -21.55 3.14
C TYR A 471 -11.90 -22.58 4.27
N LEU A 472 -12.97 -23.08 4.89
CA LEU A 472 -12.90 -24.10 5.96
C LEU A 472 -12.12 -25.35 5.53
N ASP A 473 -12.26 -25.74 4.26
CA ASP A 473 -11.64 -26.93 3.71
C ASP A 473 -10.09 -26.84 3.71
N GLU A 474 -9.52 -25.63 3.81
CA GLU A 474 -8.07 -25.36 3.94
C GLU A 474 -7.72 -24.64 5.26
N ILE A 475 -8.47 -24.88 6.35
CA ILE A 475 -7.91 -24.65 7.69
C ILE A 475 -7.06 -25.88 8.05
N ASP A 476 -5.74 -25.74 8.04
CA ASP A 476 -4.82 -26.85 8.30
C ASP A 476 -3.79 -26.59 9.43
N VAL A 477 -3.46 -25.32 9.74
CA VAL A 477 -2.51 -24.97 10.81
C VAL A 477 -3.15 -24.23 12.00
N PRO A 478 -2.69 -24.47 13.25
CA PRO A 478 -3.17 -23.73 14.42
C PRO A 478 -2.95 -22.22 14.27
N GLY A 479 -4.02 -21.46 14.40
CA GLY A 479 -4.10 -20.02 14.20
C GLY A 479 -5.04 -19.62 13.06
N GLU A 480 -5.29 -20.51 12.10
CA GLU A 480 -6.14 -20.17 10.96
C GLU A 480 -7.62 -20.14 11.30
N TRP A 481 -8.31 -19.22 10.62
CA TRP A 481 -9.76 -19.11 10.65
C TRP A 481 -10.33 -18.82 9.26
N SER A 482 -11.60 -19.14 9.05
CA SER A 482 -12.36 -18.73 7.86
C SER A 482 -13.75 -18.24 8.25
N LEU A 483 -14.30 -17.34 7.44
CA LEU A 483 -15.67 -16.89 7.47
C LEU A 483 -16.43 -17.54 6.31
N ASP A 484 -17.33 -18.47 6.64
CA ASP A 484 -18.22 -19.06 5.65
C ASP A 484 -19.48 -18.21 5.51
N PHE A 485 -19.60 -17.49 4.39
CA PHE A 485 -20.70 -16.58 4.12
C PHE A 485 -22.08 -17.28 4.05
N LYS A 486 -22.12 -18.52 3.55
CA LYS A 486 -23.35 -19.32 3.42
C LYS A 486 -23.83 -19.68 4.82
N ASP A 487 -22.98 -20.31 5.61
CA ASP A 487 -23.34 -20.77 6.96
C ASP A 487 -23.50 -19.59 7.92
N GLY A 488 -22.73 -18.50 7.72
CA GLY A 488 -22.65 -17.37 8.64
C GLY A 488 -21.93 -17.72 9.92
N GLN A 489 -20.83 -18.45 9.76
CA GLN A 489 -20.01 -18.94 10.86
C GLN A 489 -18.57 -18.49 10.62
N ILE A 490 -17.88 -18.08 11.69
CA ILE A 490 -16.43 -18.24 11.72
C ILE A 490 -16.13 -19.69 12.08
N TYR A 491 -15.19 -20.29 11.39
CA TYR A 491 -14.50 -21.51 11.81
C TYR A 491 -13.07 -21.15 12.23
N TYR A 492 -12.61 -21.62 13.39
CA TYR A 492 -11.29 -21.27 13.95
C TYR A 492 -10.57 -22.51 14.50
N TYR A 493 -9.29 -22.64 14.15
CA TYR A 493 -8.35 -23.58 14.76
C TYR A 493 -7.46 -22.83 15.77
N PRO A 494 -7.81 -22.79 17.07
CA PRO A 494 -7.08 -22.00 18.06
C PRO A 494 -5.64 -22.50 18.30
N LYS A 495 -4.70 -21.57 18.44
CA LYS A 495 -3.37 -21.83 19.02
C LYS A 495 -3.52 -22.16 20.52
N GLY A 496 -3.68 -23.44 20.83
CA GLY A 496 -3.86 -23.93 22.20
C GLY A 496 -5.31 -23.85 22.69
N ASN A 497 -5.50 -23.60 23.99
CA ASN A 497 -6.82 -23.63 24.61
C ASN A 497 -7.59 -22.30 24.38
N LEU A 498 -8.62 -22.36 23.52
CA LEU A 498 -9.54 -21.26 23.22
C LEU A 498 -10.12 -20.58 24.48
N LYS A 499 -10.41 -21.35 25.55
CA LYS A 499 -11.05 -20.80 26.77
C LYS A 499 -10.13 -19.90 27.61
N SER A 500 -8.83 -19.89 27.31
CA SER A 500 -7.85 -18.98 27.91
C SER A 500 -7.45 -17.83 26.99
N GLN A 501 -8.03 -17.73 25.80
CA GLN A 501 -7.74 -16.65 24.86
C GLN A 501 -8.73 -15.48 25.07
N THR A 502 -8.23 -14.25 24.93
CA THR A 502 -9.07 -13.07 24.70
C THR A 502 -9.31 -12.96 23.20
N ILE A 503 -10.57 -13.05 22.78
CA ILE A 503 -10.98 -12.94 21.37
C ILE A 503 -11.70 -11.61 21.15
N ILE A 504 -11.23 -10.87 20.15
CA ILE A 504 -11.86 -9.66 19.62
C ILE A 504 -12.18 -9.92 18.14
N ILE A 505 -13.35 -9.47 17.69
CA ILE A 505 -13.71 -9.41 16.27
C ILE A 505 -13.78 -7.95 15.83
N ALA A 506 -13.04 -7.59 14.79
CA ALA A 506 -13.16 -6.29 14.16
C ALA A 506 -14.38 -6.29 13.23
N ASP A 507 -15.38 -5.43 13.50
CA ASP A 507 -16.60 -5.27 12.68
C ASP A 507 -17.04 -3.80 12.52
N GLN A 508 -16.27 -2.84 13.04
CA GLN A 508 -16.58 -1.40 12.95
C GLN A 508 -15.69 -0.71 11.90
N GLU A 509 -16.32 -0.12 10.88
CA GLU A 509 -15.68 0.65 9.80
C GLU A 509 -15.28 2.08 10.22
N ASN A 510 -15.87 2.58 11.32
CA ASN A 510 -15.48 3.87 11.90
C ASN A 510 -14.02 3.82 12.36
N PRO A 511 -13.31 4.96 12.35
CA PRO A 511 -12.01 5.03 12.99
C PRO A 511 -12.19 4.85 14.50
N VAL A 512 -11.14 4.40 15.20
CA VAL A 512 -11.18 4.35 16.66
C VAL A 512 -11.20 5.78 17.23
N VAL A 513 -10.48 6.71 16.59
CA VAL A 513 -10.43 8.13 16.92
C VAL A 513 -10.60 8.99 15.68
N SER A 514 -11.45 10.02 15.72
CA SER A 514 -11.59 11.02 14.64
C SER A 514 -11.36 12.44 15.14
N ILE A 515 -10.54 13.24 14.46
CA ILE A 515 -10.19 14.62 14.80
C ILE A 515 -10.58 15.54 13.64
N ASN A 516 -11.71 16.25 13.77
CA ASN A 516 -12.33 17.02 12.68
C ASN A 516 -12.29 18.54 12.95
N GLY A 517 -11.40 19.28 12.28
CA GLY A 517 -11.31 20.74 12.44
C GLY A 517 -10.70 21.23 13.76
N ALA A 518 -10.16 20.32 14.58
CA ALA A 518 -9.49 20.66 15.83
C ALA A 518 -8.08 21.21 15.57
N SER A 519 -7.56 21.97 16.53
CA SER A 519 -6.17 22.44 16.51
C SER A 519 -5.49 22.41 17.89
N ASN A 520 -4.15 22.38 17.91
CA ASN A 520 -3.33 22.43 19.14
C ASN A 520 -3.73 21.35 20.17
N LEU A 521 -3.89 20.11 19.68
CA LEU A 521 -4.27 18.93 20.45
C LEU A 521 -3.22 17.83 20.30
N GLU A 522 -2.92 17.14 21.41
CA GLU A 522 -1.89 16.10 21.48
C GLU A 522 -2.49 14.77 21.95
N MET A 523 -2.08 13.66 21.31
CA MET A 523 -2.40 12.29 21.74
C MET A 523 -1.12 11.47 21.90
N LEU A 524 -0.80 11.14 23.16
CA LEU A 524 0.51 10.66 23.57
C LEU A 524 0.45 9.29 24.27
N GLY A 525 1.11 8.29 23.71
CA GLY A 525 1.39 7.00 24.38
C GLY A 525 0.26 5.95 24.35
N PHE A 526 -0.75 6.08 23.50
CA PHE A 526 -1.89 5.16 23.42
C PHE A 526 -1.62 3.95 22.52
N THR A 527 -2.21 2.80 22.87
CA THR A 527 -2.44 1.71 21.92
C THR A 527 -3.81 1.90 21.26
N VAL A 528 -3.90 1.75 19.94
CA VAL A 528 -5.14 1.88 19.17
C VAL A 528 -5.32 0.63 18.31
N GLU A 529 -6.39 -0.14 18.55
CA GLU A 529 -6.58 -1.45 17.88
C GLU A 529 -8.03 -1.91 17.71
N GLY A 530 -8.25 -2.94 16.89
CA GLY A 530 -9.46 -3.76 16.88
C GLY A 530 -10.60 -3.33 15.95
N GLY A 531 -10.43 -2.25 15.17
CA GLY A 531 -11.39 -1.79 14.17
C GLY A 531 -11.16 -2.36 12.78
N MET A 532 -12.21 -2.40 11.95
CA MET A 532 -12.05 -2.57 10.50
C MET A 532 -11.64 -1.25 9.81
N GLY A 533 -12.00 -0.12 10.40
CA GLY A 533 -11.62 1.21 9.94
C GLY A 533 -10.16 1.58 10.22
N ASN A 534 -9.90 2.89 10.19
CA ASN A 534 -8.58 3.44 10.53
C ASN A 534 -8.35 3.46 12.05
N GLY A 535 -7.10 3.57 12.49
CA GLY A 535 -6.79 3.83 13.89
C GLY A 535 -7.18 5.26 14.29
N ILE A 536 -6.51 6.24 13.68
CA ILE A 536 -6.73 7.67 13.92
C ILE A 536 -6.96 8.37 12.57
N GLU A 537 -8.00 9.19 12.49
CA GLU A 537 -8.36 9.95 11.29
C GLU A 537 -8.44 11.45 11.60
N LEU A 538 -7.67 12.26 10.88
CA LEU A 538 -7.58 13.71 11.01
C LEU A 538 -8.14 14.35 9.74
N LYS A 539 -8.91 15.42 9.90
CA LYS A 539 -9.49 16.17 8.79
C LYS A 539 -9.56 17.67 9.05
N ASN A 540 -9.02 18.47 8.13
CA ASN A 540 -8.97 19.94 8.20
C ASN A 540 -8.29 20.43 9.49
N THR A 541 -7.18 19.80 9.89
CA THR A 541 -6.57 20.01 11.22
C THR A 541 -5.33 20.91 11.18
N ASP A 542 -5.00 21.51 12.34
CA ASP A 542 -3.83 22.38 12.48
C ASP A 542 -3.08 22.15 13.80
N HIS A 543 -1.76 21.95 13.77
CA HIS A 543 -0.94 21.71 14.96
C HIS A 543 -1.43 20.52 15.84
N ILE A 544 -1.80 19.39 15.24
CA ILE A 544 -2.07 18.14 15.96
C ILE A 544 -0.77 17.36 16.15
N THR A 545 -0.53 16.82 17.35
CA THR A 545 0.59 15.91 17.63
C THR A 545 0.08 14.52 17.97
N ILE A 546 0.47 13.52 17.18
CA ILE A 546 0.25 12.10 17.47
C ILE A 546 1.63 11.47 17.71
N ALA A 547 1.98 11.22 18.98
CA ALA A 547 3.32 10.75 19.31
C ALA A 547 3.42 9.61 20.33
N GLY A 548 4.38 8.70 20.11
CA GLY A 548 4.65 7.56 20.98
C GLY A 548 3.52 6.52 21.06
N ASN A 549 2.61 6.50 20.09
CA ASN A 549 1.45 5.60 20.07
C ASN A 549 1.79 4.28 19.37
N THR A 550 1.06 3.21 19.70
CA THR A 550 1.07 1.95 18.97
C THR A 550 -0.25 1.76 18.24
N LEU A 551 -0.24 1.66 16.91
CA LEU A 551 -1.45 1.46 16.09
C LEU A 551 -1.38 0.10 15.40
N ARG A 552 -2.32 -0.80 15.73
CA ARG A 552 -2.20 -2.20 15.28
C ARG A 552 -3.51 -2.97 15.20
N ASN A 553 -3.49 -4.12 14.54
CA ASN A 553 -4.67 -4.98 14.38
C ASN A 553 -5.87 -4.23 13.76
N LEU A 554 -5.61 -3.36 12.77
CA LEU A 554 -6.61 -2.49 12.13
C LEU A 554 -6.93 -3.01 10.72
N GLY A 555 -8.20 -3.10 10.33
CA GLY A 555 -8.60 -3.63 9.02
C GLY A 555 -8.21 -2.73 7.85
N ASN A 556 -8.11 -1.41 8.08
CA ASN A 556 -7.63 -0.44 7.11
C ASN A 556 -6.29 0.16 7.54
N GLY A 557 -6.16 1.49 7.70
CA GLY A 557 -4.89 2.16 7.95
C GLY A 557 -4.61 2.56 9.40
N GLY A 558 -3.35 2.88 9.71
CA GLY A 558 -2.94 3.41 11.00
C GLY A 558 -3.43 4.86 11.22
N ILE A 559 -2.77 5.82 10.57
CA ILE A 559 -3.09 7.26 10.66
C ILE A 559 -3.46 7.81 9.28
N LEU A 560 -4.62 8.45 9.17
CA LEU A 560 -5.04 9.19 7.97
C LEU A 560 -5.12 10.69 8.30
N ASP A 561 -4.43 11.54 7.54
CA ASP A 561 -4.54 13.00 7.59
C ASP A 561 -5.04 13.54 6.24
N VAL A 562 -6.06 14.39 6.28
CA VAL A 562 -6.71 14.98 5.09
C VAL A 562 -6.85 16.50 5.30
N ASP A 563 -6.29 17.31 4.41
CA ASP A 563 -6.28 18.78 4.53
C ASP A 563 -5.67 19.26 5.88
N GLY A 564 -4.65 18.54 6.34
CA GLY A 564 -3.92 18.82 7.59
C GLY A 564 -2.72 19.74 7.39
N THR A 565 -2.46 20.62 8.36
CA THR A 565 -1.33 21.57 8.34
C THR A 565 -0.61 21.61 9.70
N ASN A 566 0.70 21.85 9.69
CA ASN A 566 1.56 21.94 10.88
C ASN A 566 1.47 20.70 11.82
N ASN A 567 1.00 19.56 11.33
CA ASN A 567 0.79 18.34 12.11
C ASN A 567 2.10 17.57 12.33
N LEU A 568 2.22 16.88 13.46
CA LEU A 568 3.40 16.12 13.86
C LEU A 568 3.03 14.66 14.19
N PHE A 569 3.53 13.73 13.38
CA PHE A 569 3.39 12.30 13.59
C PHE A 569 4.76 11.74 14.00
N GLN A 570 4.99 11.55 15.29
CA GLN A 570 6.33 11.29 15.84
C GLN A 570 6.43 9.98 16.64
N SER A 571 7.44 9.15 16.35
CA SER A 571 7.80 8.02 17.22
C SER A 571 6.66 7.01 17.48
N ASN A 572 5.73 6.86 16.53
CA ASN A 572 4.68 5.86 16.61
C ASN A 572 5.20 4.52 16.06
N ASP A 573 4.64 3.42 16.57
CA ASP A 573 4.86 2.06 16.09
C ASP A 573 3.56 1.58 15.42
N ILE A 574 3.60 1.30 14.11
CA ILE A 574 2.40 1.01 13.30
C ILE A 574 2.59 -0.31 12.56
N TYR A 575 1.78 -1.32 12.90
CA TYR A 575 1.96 -2.67 12.35
C TYR A 575 0.67 -3.50 12.36
N GLU A 576 0.60 -4.57 11.55
CA GLU A 576 -0.59 -5.45 11.43
C GLU A 576 -1.85 -4.65 11.02
N THR A 577 -1.68 -3.75 10.04
CA THR A 577 -2.77 -2.95 9.43
C THR A 577 -3.07 -3.46 8.02
N GLY A 578 -4.35 -3.66 7.68
CA GLY A 578 -4.74 -4.26 6.40
C GLY A 578 -4.52 -3.36 5.18
N GLY A 579 -4.48 -2.04 5.40
CA GLY A 579 -4.31 -0.99 4.38
C GLY A 579 -2.94 -0.31 4.41
N PHE A 580 -2.81 0.81 5.12
CA PHE A 580 -1.61 1.64 5.09
C PHE A 580 -1.07 1.95 6.49
N GLY A 581 0.19 2.41 6.57
CA GLY A 581 0.75 2.91 7.84
C GLY A 581 0.26 4.32 8.16
N ILE A 582 0.77 5.30 7.42
CA ILE A 582 0.37 6.72 7.49
C ILE A 582 0.01 7.21 6.09
N SER A 583 -1.19 7.78 5.91
CA SER A 583 -1.58 8.44 4.67
C SER A 583 -1.80 9.93 4.89
N ILE A 584 -1.17 10.77 4.05
CA ILE A 584 -1.29 12.23 4.06
C ILE A 584 -1.89 12.65 2.70
N ASN A 585 -3.11 13.17 2.69
CA ASN A 585 -3.80 13.59 1.48
C ASN A 585 -4.19 15.07 1.55
N ASP A 586 -4.10 15.76 0.41
CA ASP A 586 -4.55 17.15 0.25
C ASP A 586 -3.89 18.14 1.24
N ALA A 587 -2.71 17.83 1.78
CA ALA A 587 -2.06 18.65 2.80
C ALA A 587 -1.41 19.89 2.17
N GLY A 588 -1.96 21.06 2.48
CA GLY A 588 -1.55 22.34 1.90
C GLY A 588 -2.34 22.67 0.62
N ASP A 589 -1.84 23.57 -0.22
CA ASP A 589 -2.50 23.92 -1.49
C ASP A 589 -1.52 23.83 -2.64
N ARG A 590 -1.69 22.80 -3.48
CA ARG A 590 -0.87 22.55 -4.66
C ARG A 590 -0.96 23.65 -5.72
N LYS A 591 -2.17 24.13 -6.03
CA LYS A 591 -2.38 25.17 -7.06
C LYS A 591 -1.77 26.52 -6.62
N LYS A 592 -1.69 26.78 -5.31
CA LYS A 592 -1.02 27.95 -4.73
C LYS A 592 0.42 27.71 -4.25
N LEU A 593 0.93 26.47 -4.33
CA LEU A 593 2.21 26.03 -3.73
C LEU A 593 2.35 26.40 -2.23
N THR A 594 1.24 26.40 -1.49
CA THR A 594 1.24 26.67 -0.04
C THR A 594 1.57 25.39 0.71
N ALA A 595 2.70 25.37 1.42
CA ALA A 595 3.16 24.22 2.17
C ALA A 595 2.28 23.92 3.41
N ALA A 596 2.03 22.64 3.66
CA ALA A 596 1.40 22.15 4.88
C ALA A 596 2.28 22.35 6.12
N ASN A 597 3.61 22.21 5.96
CA ASN A 597 4.60 22.19 7.04
C ASN A 597 4.44 21.04 8.05
N SER A 598 3.60 20.05 7.75
CA SER A 598 3.45 18.82 8.55
C SER A 598 4.70 17.93 8.47
N ARG A 599 4.93 17.12 9.50
CA ARG A 599 6.13 16.27 9.64
C ARG A 599 5.79 14.87 10.16
N VAL A 600 6.25 13.85 9.43
CA VAL A 600 6.22 12.43 9.81
C VAL A 600 7.64 12.00 10.18
N THR A 601 7.91 11.74 11.45
CA THR A 601 9.29 11.50 11.91
C THR A 601 9.45 10.40 12.94
N ASN A 602 10.57 9.66 12.88
CA ASN A 602 10.94 8.64 13.86
C ASN A 602 9.92 7.48 14.02
N ASN A 603 9.00 7.30 13.07
CA ASN A 603 7.99 6.24 13.13
C ASN A 603 8.57 4.91 12.63
N HIS A 604 8.14 3.81 13.25
CA HIS A 604 8.46 2.46 12.85
C HIS A 604 7.19 1.84 12.25
N ILE A 605 7.22 1.53 10.96
CA ILE A 605 6.04 1.06 10.22
C ILE A 605 6.40 -0.24 9.51
N HIS A 606 5.71 -1.34 9.83
CA HIS A 606 6.03 -2.65 9.27
C HIS A 606 4.84 -3.62 9.27
N ASN A 607 4.81 -4.62 8.38
CA ASN A 607 3.67 -5.54 8.26
C ASN A 607 2.35 -4.77 8.09
N VAL A 608 2.30 -3.93 7.05
CA VAL A 608 1.15 -3.11 6.70
C VAL A 608 0.79 -3.34 5.23
N GLY A 609 -0.50 -3.26 4.92
CA GLY A 609 -1.03 -3.55 3.60
C GLY A 609 -1.33 -5.03 3.35
N ASP A 610 -1.32 -5.89 4.37
CA ASP A 610 -1.46 -7.34 4.16
C ASP A 610 -2.81 -7.78 3.56
N LEU A 611 -3.83 -6.92 3.55
CA LEU A 611 -5.11 -7.16 2.88
C LEU A 611 -5.17 -6.51 1.49
N THR A 612 -4.96 -5.18 1.43
CA THR A 612 -5.22 -4.36 0.24
C THR A 612 -3.96 -3.90 -0.51
N HIS A 613 -2.78 -4.26 0.00
CA HIS A 613 -1.45 -3.94 -0.53
C HIS A 613 -1.15 -2.45 -0.72
N LEU A 614 -1.71 -1.58 0.12
CA LEU A 614 -1.31 -0.17 0.19
C LEU A 614 -0.01 0.02 0.99
N GLU A 615 0.53 1.23 0.93
CA GLU A 615 1.91 1.54 1.30
C GLU A 615 2.10 1.93 2.78
N ALA A 616 3.33 1.81 3.30
CA ALA A 616 3.64 2.22 4.68
C ALA A 616 3.52 3.74 4.88
N ILE A 617 3.93 4.54 3.89
CA ILE A 617 3.66 5.97 3.81
C ILE A 617 3.05 6.28 2.44
N LEU A 618 1.89 6.94 2.44
CA LEU A 618 1.09 7.20 1.23
C LEU A 618 0.68 8.67 1.14
N VAL A 619 1.26 9.39 0.19
CA VAL A 619 1.12 10.85 0.05
C VAL A 619 0.40 11.21 -1.26
N ARG A 620 -0.63 12.05 -1.18
CA ARG A 620 -1.35 12.55 -2.37
C ARG A 620 -1.64 14.04 -2.29
N ASN A 621 -1.57 14.73 -3.43
CA ASN A 621 -1.98 16.14 -3.57
C ASN A 621 -1.42 17.08 -2.50
N SER A 622 -0.19 16.84 -2.02
CA SER A 622 0.36 17.48 -0.83
C SER A 622 1.58 18.35 -1.14
N VAL A 623 1.79 19.41 -0.36
CA VAL A 623 2.90 20.34 -0.54
C VAL A 623 3.70 20.52 0.73
N GLY A 624 5.04 20.40 0.63
CA GLY A 624 5.93 20.81 1.72
C GLY A 624 5.77 20.01 3.02
N VAL A 625 5.47 18.71 2.90
CA VAL A 625 5.47 17.76 4.02
C VAL A 625 6.86 17.13 4.14
N LYS A 626 7.32 16.93 5.38
CA LYS A 626 8.63 16.35 5.69
C LYS A 626 8.51 14.95 6.27
N PHE A 627 9.29 14.01 5.76
CA PHE A 627 9.36 12.62 6.19
C PHE A 627 10.81 12.30 6.59
N ASP A 628 11.10 12.14 7.89
CA ASP A 628 12.49 11.91 8.32
C ASP A 628 12.72 10.99 9.52
N HIS A 629 13.82 10.22 9.48
CA HIS A 629 14.19 9.23 10.51
C HIS A 629 13.18 8.08 10.69
N ASN A 630 12.31 7.81 9.71
CA ASN A 630 11.38 6.68 9.78
C ASN A 630 12.08 5.36 9.39
N LEU A 631 11.60 4.24 9.92
CA LEU A 631 12.00 2.88 9.55
C LEU A 631 10.78 2.15 8.97
N LEU A 632 10.85 1.78 7.70
CA LEU A 632 9.76 1.15 6.94
C LEU A 632 10.21 -0.22 6.42
N HIS A 633 9.52 -1.30 6.77
CA HIS A 633 9.89 -2.62 6.25
C HIS A 633 8.76 -3.65 6.19
N ASP A 634 9.04 -4.77 5.52
CA ASP A 634 8.14 -5.90 5.41
C ASP A 634 6.75 -5.51 4.89
N VAL A 635 6.77 -4.93 3.69
CA VAL A 635 5.57 -4.46 2.96
C VAL A 635 5.35 -5.30 1.69
N PRO A 636 4.09 -5.57 1.30
CA PRO A 636 3.79 -6.39 0.14
C PRO A 636 4.19 -5.73 -1.19
N LYS A 637 4.26 -4.39 -1.20
CA LYS A 637 4.41 -3.53 -2.39
C LYS A 637 5.55 -2.52 -2.16
N ASP A 638 5.42 -1.26 -2.60
CA ASP A 638 6.31 -0.15 -2.22
C ASP A 638 6.11 0.32 -0.78
N ALA A 639 7.15 0.87 -0.15
CA ALA A 639 7.06 1.38 1.23
C ALA A 639 6.62 2.84 1.29
N VAL A 640 7.03 3.65 0.31
CA VAL A 640 6.64 5.05 0.20
C VAL A 640 6.08 5.30 -1.19
N ARG A 641 4.81 5.72 -1.25
CA ARG A 641 4.21 6.30 -2.45
C ARG A 641 3.93 7.77 -2.26
N TYR A 642 4.34 8.58 -3.23
CA TYR A 642 3.86 9.95 -3.38
C TYR A 642 3.38 10.15 -4.81
N VAL A 643 2.26 10.86 -4.98
CA VAL A 643 1.76 11.29 -6.30
C VAL A 643 1.15 12.67 -6.19
N TYR A 644 1.11 13.40 -7.30
CA TYR A 644 0.46 14.72 -7.37
C TYR A 644 1.00 15.73 -6.36
N SER A 645 2.27 15.67 -5.98
CA SER A 645 2.80 16.36 -4.79
C SER A 645 4.04 17.20 -5.12
N ASN A 646 4.34 18.20 -4.28
CA ASN A 646 5.41 19.17 -4.54
C ASN A 646 6.20 19.52 -3.27
N ASN A 647 7.49 19.83 -3.43
CA ASN A 647 8.38 20.24 -2.33
C ASN A 647 8.40 19.24 -1.14
N LEU A 648 8.10 17.96 -1.37
CA LEU A 648 8.22 16.94 -0.33
C LEU A 648 9.70 16.74 0.03
N THR A 649 9.99 16.45 1.30
CA THR A 649 11.36 16.12 1.73
C THR A 649 11.38 14.76 2.42
N PHE A 650 12.05 13.78 1.82
CA PHE A 650 12.34 12.48 2.41
C PHE A 650 13.81 12.43 2.80
N GLU A 651 14.13 12.44 4.10
CA GLU A 651 15.52 12.36 4.56
C GLU A 651 15.80 11.45 5.76
N TYR A 652 16.97 10.80 5.79
CA TYR A 652 17.37 9.89 6.88
C TYR A 652 16.39 8.73 7.13
N ASN A 653 15.53 8.37 6.19
CA ASN A 653 14.65 7.19 6.33
C ASN A 653 15.40 5.90 5.98
N GLU A 654 15.08 4.82 6.67
CA GLU A 654 15.56 3.47 6.40
C GLU A 654 14.43 2.61 5.85
N VAL A 655 14.69 1.90 4.75
CA VAL A 655 13.70 1.04 4.07
C VAL A 655 14.33 -0.30 3.71
N HIS A 656 13.71 -1.41 4.10
CA HIS A 656 14.14 -2.74 3.69
C HIS A 656 12.98 -3.72 3.49
N ASN A 657 13.21 -4.82 2.76
CA ASN A 657 12.19 -5.85 2.50
C ASN A 657 10.87 -5.28 1.95
N THR A 658 10.93 -4.58 0.81
CA THR A 658 9.73 -4.19 0.04
C THR A 658 9.48 -5.21 -1.08
N SER A 659 8.35 -5.12 -1.78
CA SER A 659 7.96 -6.07 -2.84
C SER A 659 7.90 -7.53 -2.37
N LEU A 660 7.45 -7.77 -1.14
CA LEU A 660 7.29 -9.14 -0.62
C LEU A 660 6.20 -9.91 -1.37
N ILE A 661 5.25 -9.23 -2.01
CA ILE A 661 4.20 -9.85 -2.81
C ILE A 661 4.25 -9.36 -4.26
N GLU A 662 4.18 -8.06 -4.51
CA GLU A 662 4.09 -7.46 -5.85
C GLU A 662 5.45 -7.09 -6.45
N GLY A 663 5.54 -7.08 -7.79
CA GLY A 663 6.69 -6.59 -8.57
C GLY A 663 6.41 -5.28 -9.31
N ASP A 664 7.39 -4.79 -10.08
CA ASP A 664 7.37 -3.48 -10.77
C ASP A 664 7.10 -2.27 -9.84
N THR A 665 7.73 -2.26 -8.65
CA THR A 665 7.60 -1.18 -7.65
C THR A 665 8.97 -0.62 -7.22
N GLY A 666 9.00 0.34 -6.29
CA GLY A 666 10.21 0.89 -5.68
C GLY A 666 10.15 0.87 -4.15
N ALA A 667 11.26 0.94 -3.41
CA ALA A 667 11.17 1.27 -1.97
C ALA A 667 10.55 2.67 -1.79
N PHE A 668 10.92 3.60 -2.67
CA PHE A 668 10.22 4.86 -2.91
C PHE A 668 9.69 4.85 -4.34
N TYR A 669 8.40 5.13 -4.51
CA TYR A 669 7.69 5.12 -5.79
C TYR A 669 6.88 6.42 -5.98
N THR A 670 6.94 6.97 -7.18
CA THR A 670 6.05 8.04 -7.68
C THR A 670 5.69 7.75 -9.13
N ALA A 671 4.59 8.31 -9.61
CA ALA A 671 4.13 8.07 -10.98
C ALA A 671 3.29 9.21 -11.56
N GLN A 672 3.35 9.32 -12.90
CA GLN A 672 2.29 9.92 -13.72
C GLN A 672 1.98 11.40 -13.47
N ASP A 673 3.02 12.22 -13.23
CA ASP A 673 2.83 13.65 -12.94
C ASP A 673 3.98 14.54 -13.45
N TRP A 674 3.71 15.35 -14.49
CA TRP A 674 4.65 16.34 -15.03
C TRP A 674 4.77 17.61 -14.18
N ALA A 675 3.96 17.75 -13.14
CA ALA A 675 3.99 18.85 -12.20
C ALA A 675 4.50 18.41 -10.80
N SER A 676 5.13 17.24 -10.67
CA SER A 676 5.64 16.67 -9.40
C SER A 676 6.88 17.40 -8.82
N TYR A 677 7.38 18.42 -9.50
CA TYR A 677 8.69 19.02 -9.26
C TYR A 677 8.97 19.45 -7.81
N GLY A 678 10.26 19.43 -7.47
CA GLY A 678 10.81 20.04 -6.27
C GLY A 678 10.90 19.12 -5.06
N ASN A 679 10.44 17.87 -5.17
CA ASN A 679 10.66 16.88 -4.11
C ASN A 679 12.16 16.55 -4.01
N VAL A 680 12.60 16.28 -2.78
CA VAL A 680 13.99 15.97 -2.43
C VAL A 680 14.03 14.68 -1.63
N LEU A 681 14.73 13.69 -2.18
CA LEU A 681 15.01 12.41 -1.53
C LEU A 681 16.50 12.37 -1.24
N GLN A 682 16.89 12.52 0.02
CA GLN A 682 18.29 12.62 0.41
C GLN A 682 18.67 11.83 1.65
N TYR A 683 19.89 11.28 1.71
CA TYR A 683 20.39 10.58 2.89
C TYR A 683 19.50 9.40 3.38
N ASN A 684 18.66 8.84 2.52
CA ASN A 684 17.88 7.64 2.85
C ASN A 684 18.72 6.38 2.57
N PHE A 685 18.41 5.29 3.28
CA PHE A 685 19.05 3.98 3.10
C PHE A 685 18.03 2.93 2.70
N VAL A 686 18.16 2.38 1.50
CA VAL A 686 17.41 1.22 1.02
C VAL A 686 18.33 -0.01 1.04
N HIS A 687 17.91 -1.13 1.63
CA HIS A 687 18.67 -2.38 1.66
C HIS A 687 17.78 -3.62 1.59
N HIS A 688 18.35 -4.78 1.25
CA HIS A 688 17.64 -6.07 1.16
C HIS A 688 16.33 -5.97 0.36
N ASN A 689 16.42 -5.49 -0.88
CA ASN A 689 15.24 -5.13 -1.66
C ASN A 689 15.23 -5.76 -3.07
N LYS A 690 15.56 -7.06 -3.14
CA LYS A 690 15.91 -7.74 -4.40
C LYS A 690 14.80 -7.85 -5.45
N ARG A 691 13.53 -7.68 -5.05
CA ARG A 691 12.35 -7.75 -5.92
C ARG A 691 11.80 -6.38 -6.33
N SER A 692 12.44 -5.30 -5.87
CA SER A 692 12.02 -3.92 -6.07
C SER A 692 13.16 -3.07 -6.64
N ASN A 693 12.79 -1.94 -7.21
CA ASN A 693 13.73 -0.85 -7.43
C ASN A 693 14.01 -0.12 -6.09
N GLY A 694 15.13 0.59 -5.98
CA GLY A 694 15.41 1.41 -4.80
C GLY A 694 14.57 2.69 -4.79
N PHE A 695 14.81 3.54 -5.79
CA PHE A 695 13.97 4.69 -6.10
C PHE A 695 13.37 4.50 -7.49
N TYR A 696 12.06 4.76 -7.65
CA TYR A 696 11.35 4.60 -8.91
C TYR A 696 10.44 5.80 -9.18
N SER A 697 10.79 6.61 -10.18
CA SER A 697 9.87 7.54 -10.83
C SER A 697 9.31 6.90 -12.10
N ASP A 698 8.00 6.71 -12.14
CA ASP A 698 7.28 5.93 -13.16
C ASP A 698 6.31 6.78 -14.01
N GLY A 699 5.85 6.25 -15.14
CA GLY A 699 4.80 6.89 -15.96
C GLY A 699 5.11 8.34 -16.37
N ALA A 700 6.40 8.65 -16.55
CA ALA A 700 6.93 9.99 -16.81
C ALA A 700 6.70 11.06 -15.72
N ASP A 701 6.54 10.68 -14.45
CA ASP A 701 6.75 11.60 -13.32
C ASP A 701 8.07 12.38 -13.46
N SER A 702 8.08 13.66 -13.10
CA SER A 702 9.15 14.60 -13.47
C SER A 702 9.53 15.59 -12.35
N GLY A 703 10.83 15.89 -12.26
CA GLY A 703 11.38 16.98 -11.43
C GLY A 703 11.86 16.61 -10.02
N ASP A 704 12.05 15.33 -9.72
CA ASP A 704 12.54 14.81 -8.45
C ASP A 704 14.07 14.84 -8.30
N ASN A 705 14.54 14.96 -7.05
CA ASN A 705 15.94 15.13 -6.73
C ASN A 705 16.45 14.08 -5.74
N TYR A 706 17.07 13.03 -6.28
CA TYR A 706 17.64 11.90 -5.54
C TYR A 706 19.13 12.15 -5.28
N ARG A 707 19.50 12.55 -4.07
CA ARG A 707 20.90 12.91 -3.73
C ARG A 707 21.44 12.30 -2.46
N TYR A 708 22.68 11.81 -2.50
CA TYR A 708 23.35 11.23 -1.33
C TYR A 708 22.54 10.11 -0.63
N ASN A 709 21.73 9.37 -1.38
CA ASN A 709 21.07 8.17 -0.87
C ASN A 709 22.03 6.97 -0.97
N ILE A 710 21.71 5.94 -0.20
CA ILE A 710 22.44 4.67 -0.17
C ILE A 710 21.43 3.60 -0.56
N VAL A 711 21.72 2.81 -1.59
CA VAL A 711 20.87 1.71 -2.05
C VAL A 711 21.70 0.43 -2.10
N GLN A 712 21.18 -0.64 -1.52
CA GLN A 712 21.83 -1.94 -1.46
C GLN A 712 20.85 -3.04 -1.89
N GLY A 713 21.29 -3.93 -2.78
CA GLY A 713 20.54 -5.15 -3.07
C GLY A 713 19.19 -4.96 -3.74
N SER A 714 19.03 -3.95 -4.61
CA SER A 714 17.81 -3.72 -5.40
C SER A 714 17.92 -4.27 -6.83
N THR A 715 16.79 -4.56 -7.47
CA THR A 715 16.75 -4.92 -8.90
C THR A 715 17.40 -3.81 -9.74
N LYS A 716 16.88 -2.59 -9.64
CA LYS A 716 17.55 -1.36 -10.10
C LYS A 716 17.72 -0.44 -8.90
N GLY A 717 18.91 0.07 -8.66
CA GLY A 717 19.17 0.94 -7.51
C GLY A 717 18.37 2.25 -7.61
N ILE A 718 18.26 2.79 -8.83
CA ILE A 718 17.47 3.97 -9.19
C ILE A 718 16.93 3.70 -10.60
N LEU A 719 15.61 3.85 -10.78
CA LEU A 719 14.92 3.83 -12.06
C LEU A 719 14.17 5.17 -12.25
N LEU A 720 14.49 5.90 -13.31
CA LEU A 720 13.88 7.20 -13.62
C LEU A 720 13.16 7.13 -14.97
N ASN A 721 11.91 7.57 -15.02
CA ASN A 721 11.26 8.00 -16.26
C ASN A 721 11.27 9.54 -16.31
N GLY A 722 10.55 10.11 -17.29
CA GLY A 722 10.18 11.54 -17.28
C GLY A 722 11.34 12.53 -17.28
N HIS A 723 11.01 13.79 -17.05
CA HIS A 723 11.90 14.93 -17.25
C HIS A 723 12.61 15.35 -15.98
N ASP A 724 13.77 15.99 -16.15
CA ASP A 724 14.45 16.76 -15.11
C ASP A 724 14.71 16.01 -13.78
N ASN A 725 14.64 14.69 -13.78
CA ASN A 725 14.88 13.84 -12.62
C ASN A 725 16.39 13.72 -12.40
N ILE A 726 16.87 14.05 -11.20
CA ILE A 726 18.30 14.16 -10.90
C ILE A 726 18.72 13.12 -9.86
N ALA A 727 19.43 12.08 -10.31
CA ALA A 727 20.18 11.17 -9.46
C ALA A 727 21.64 11.62 -9.34
N ASN A 728 21.98 12.28 -8.23
CA ASN A 728 23.31 12.88 -8.05
C ASN A 728 24.00 12.49 -6.72
N ASN A 729 25.26 12.05 -6.80
CA ASN A 729 26.10 11.68 -5.63
C ASN A 729 25.56 10.51 -4.75
N ASN A 730 24.74 9.60 -5.30
CA ASN A 730 24.24 8.42 -4.57
C ASN A 730 25.27 7.28 -4.54
N LEU A 731 25.17 6.39 -3.54
CA LEU A 731 25.95 5.16 -3.42
C LEU A 731 25.04 3.96 -3.69
N VAL A 732 25.32 3.18 -4.73
CA VAL A 732 24.53 2.01 -5.14
C VAL A 732 25.39 0.75 -5.05
N VAL A 733 24.94 -0.23 -4.27
CA VAL A 733 25.70 -1.42 -3.87
C VAL A 733 24.92 -2.69 -4.23
N ASP A 734 25.59 -3.72 -4.76
CA ASP A 734 25.00 -5.05 -5.03
C ASP A 734 23.63 -5.00 -5.76
N SER A 735 23.44 -4.06 -6.68
CA SER A 735 22.20 -3.90 -7.47
C SER A 735 22.49 -4.17 -8.95
N ASN A 736 21.52 -4.56 -9.78
CA ASN A 736 21.82 -4.94 -11.17
C ASN A 736 22.28 -3.74 -12.01
N MET A 737 21.69 -2.55 -11.77
CA MET A 737 21.99 -1.31 -12.49
C MET A 737 21.41 -0.07 -11.80
N ILE A 738 21.68 1.11 -12.38
CA ILE A 738 20.74 2.24 -12.37
C ILE A 738 20.29 2.53 -13.82
N GLN A 739 19.08 3.02 -14.01
CA GLN A 739 18.45 3.11 -15.34
C GLN A 739 17.62 4.40 -15.51
N VAL A 740 17.72 5.02 -16.68
CA VAL A 740 16.70 5.92 -17.20
C VAL A 740 15.91 5.19 -18.28
N ASP A 741 14.59 5.26 -18.22
CA ASP A 741 13.67 4.65 -19.18
C ASP A 741 12.91 5.69 -20.01
N GLN A 742 12.55 5.28 -21.22
CA GLN A 742 11.67 6.00 -22.14
C GLN A 742 10.40 5.16 -22.35
N ARG A 743 9.47 5.20 -21.37
CA ARG A 743 8.15 4.57 -21.52
C ARG A 743 7.23 5.28 -22.52
N GLY A 744 7.48 6.56 -22.82
CA GLY A 744 6.56 7.41 -23.59
C GLY A 744 6.72 7.39 -25.12
N ASP A 745 5.59 7.60 -25.79
CA ASP A 745 5.50 8.05 -27.19
C ASP A 745 4.69 9.35 -27.29
N SER A 746 4.67 10.00 -28.46
CA SER A 746 4.00 11.29 -28.65
C SER A 746 2.46 11.24 -28.59
N ASN A 747 1.85 10.04 -28.58
CA ASN A 747 0.40 9.87 -28.39
C ASN A 747 0.04 9.78 -26.90
N SER A 748 0.80 9.01 -26.14
CA SER A 748 0.57 8.70 -24.73
C SER A 748 1.18 9.73 -23.77
N HIS A 749 2.33 10.29 -24.14
CA HIS A 749 3.15 11.19 -23.32
C HIS A 749 3.58 12.44 -24.11
N GLY A 750 2.87 12.81 -25.17
CA GLY A 750 3.10 14.07 -25.88
C GLY A 750 2.42 15.28 -25.20
N VAL A 751 2.52 16.46 -25.81
CA VAL A 751 1.89 17.70 -25.28
C VAL A 751 0.36 17.66 -25.21
N ASN A 752 -0.30 16.67 -25.83
CA ASN A 752 -1.75 16.47 -25.76
C ASN A 752 -2.15 15.34 -24.80
N SER A 753 -1.21 14.86 -23.96
CA SER A 753 -1.46 13.83 -22.95
C SER A 753 -2.11 14.41 -21.69
N ILE A 754 -2.71 13.53 -20.88
CA ILE A 754 -3.24 13.86 -19.56
C ILE A 754 -2.19 14.51 -18.64
N TYR A 755 -0.92 14.12 -18.75
CA TYR A 755 0.18 14.68 -17.96
C TYR A 755 0.47 16.14 -18.33
N ALA A 756 0.39 16.47 -19.62
CA ALA A 756 0.51 17.85 -20.08
C ALA A 756 -0.67 18.72 -19.61
N ASP A 757 -1.87 18.16 -19.52
CA ASP A 757 -3.06 18.86 -19.00
C ASP A 757 -3.01 19.06 -17.48
N GLN A 758 -2.57 18.06 -16.71
CA GLN A 758 -2.27 18.20 -15.28
C GLN A 758 -1.28 19.34 -15.02
N LEU A 759 -0.23 19.47 -15.85
CA LEU A 759 0.70 20.60 -15.78
C LEU A 759 0.03 21.93 -16.14
N ARG A 760 -0.87 21.98 -17.14
CA ARG A 760 -1.63 23.18 -17.50
C ARG A 760 -2.57 23.65 -16.40
N GLU A 761 -3.21 22.74 -15.66
CA GLU A 761 -4.10 23.06 -14.54
C GLU A 761 -3.42 23.87 -13.43
N MET A 762 -2.11 23.77 -13.31
CA MET A 762 -1.30 24.55 -12.37
C MET A 762 -1.07 26.01 -12.82
N ASN A 763 -1.59 26.41 -13.98
CA ASN A 763 -1.41 27.72 -14.62
C ASN A 763 0.07 28.14 -14.80
N PRO A 764 0.94 27.25 -15.33
CA PRO A 764 2.40 27.32 -15.22
C PRO A 764 3.04 28.58 -15.83
N THR A 765 2.37 29.23 -16.78
CA THR A 765 2.87 30.44 -17.46
C THR A 765 2.60 31.73 -16.68
N SER A 766 1.94 31.66 -15.52
CA SER A 766 1.52 32.80 -14.71
C SER A 766 1.62 32.54 -13.20
N GLY A 767 1.36 33.57 -12.39
CA GLY A 767 1.27 33.44 -10.92
C GLY A 767 2.48 32.79 -10.26
N VAL A 768 2.21 32.07 -9.16
CA VAL A 768 3.25 31.41 -8.35
C VAL A 768 4.01 30.34 -9.11
N TRP A 769 3.36 29.60 -10.02
CA TRP A 769 4.00 28.51 -10.76
C TRP A 769 5.05 28.98 -11.78
N LYS A 770 4.88 30.19 -12.33
CA LYS A 770 5.92 30.83 -13.16
C LYS A 770 7.17 31.16 -12.35
N GLU A 771 7.00 31.74 -11.17
CA GLU A 771 8.11 32.09 -10.27
C GLU A 771 8.77 30.83 -9.70
N TYR A 772 7.98 29.79 -9.44
CA TYR A 772 8.44 28.48 -9.01
C TYR A 772 9.31 27.80 -10.07
N GLY A 773 8.88 27.74 -11.34
CA GLY A 773 9.67 27.19 -12.44
C GLY A 773 11.04 27.88 -12.59
N ALA A 774 11.07 29.22 -12.51
CA ALA A 774 12.32 29.98 -12.52
C ALA A 774 13.21 29.71 -11.29
N THR A 775 12.60 29.48 -10.12
CA THR A 775 13.30 29.12 -8.88
C THR A 775 13.91 27.73 -8.97
N LEU A 776 13.15 26.74 -9.44
CA LEU A 776 13.58 25.36 -9.68
C LEU A 776 14.73 25.32 -10.70
N GLN A 777 14.58 25.99 -11.84
CA GLN A 777 15.61 26.08 -12.87
C GLN A 777 16.94 26.61 -12.30
N LYS A 778 16.89 27.67 -11.48
CA LYS A 778 18.08 28.22 -10.81
C LYS A 778 18.66 27.28 -9.75
N THR A 779 17.81 26.53 -9.04
CA THR A 779 18.20 25.67 -7.91
C THR A 779 18.85 24.37 -8.39
N TYR A 780 18.30 23.76 -9.43
CA TYR A 780 18.69 22.44 -9.95
C TYR A 780 19.47 22.51 -11.28
N GLY A 781 19.58 23.71 -11.88
CA GLY A 781 20.40 23.93 -13.06
C GLY A 781 19.85 23.24 -14.31
N TYR A 782 18.55 23.41 -14.58
CA TYR A 782 17.95 23.01 -15.85
C TYR A 782 18.41 23.98 -16.95
N ASP A 783 18.84 23.45 -18.08
CA ASP A 783 19.40 24.17 -19.24
C ASP A 783 18.31 24.67 -20.22
N HIS A 784 17.06 24.28 -19.99
CA HIS A 784 15.87 24.72 -20.71
C HIS A 784 14.91 25.50 -19.78
N PRO A 785 14.06 26.39 -20.32
CA PRO A 785 13.08 27.14 -19.53
C PRO A 785 11.85 26.30 -19.13
N LEU A 786 11.70 26.04 -17.84
CA LEU A 786 10.42 25.64 -17.26
C LEU A 786 9.40 26.78 -17.39
N TRP A 787 8.15 26.55 -17.80
CA TRP A 787 7.51 25.28 -18.21
C TRP A 787 7.30 25.20 -19.73
N SER A 788 7.74 26.23 -20.46
CA SER A 788 7.48 26.38 -21.89
C SER A 788 8.08 25.29 -22.75
N SER A 789 9.22 24.70 -22.34
CA SER A 789 9.84 23.60 -23.09
C SER A 789 9.03 22.30 -22.98
N ILE A 790 8.55 21.94 -21.79
CA ILE A 790 7.75 20.72 -21.56
C ILE A 790 6.41 20.78 -22.32
N LEU A 791 5.87 21.98 -22.56
CA LEU A 791 4.66 22.21 -23.33
C LEU A 791 4.92 22.50 -24.83
N ASP A 792 6.17 22.40 -25.31
CA ASP A 792 6.53 22.53 -26.73
C ASP A 792 6.76 21.15 -27.35
N PRO A 793 5.96 20.72 -28.36
CA PRO A 793 6.16 19.43 -29.01
C PRO A 793 7.51 19.28 -29.72
N ASN A 794 8.20 20.38 -30.05
CA ASN A 794 9.54 20.34 -30.65
C ASN A 794 10.64 20.00 -29.63
N TRP A 795 10.34 20.08 -28.33
CA TRP A 795 11.23 19.63 -27.26
C TRP A 795 11.13 18.12 -27.00
N HIS A 796 10.12 17.45 -27.58
CA HIS A 796 9.83 16.03 -27.39
C HIS A 796 9.63 15.61 -25.93
N PRO A 797 8.58 16.11 -25.24
CA PRO A 797 8.28 15.75 -23.85
C PRO A 797 7.77 14.31 -23.66
N GLU A 798 7.75 13.50 -24.71
CA GLU A 798 7.64 12.04 -24.61
C GLU A 798 8.96 11.35 -24.20
N TYR A 799 10.10 12.06 -24.26
CA TYR A 799 11.42 11.54 -23.90
C TYR A 799 11.92 12.14 -22.56
N PRO A 800 12.80 11.43 -21.81
CA PRO A 800 13.27 11.87 -20.50
C PRO A 800 14.35 12.97 -20.57
N ASN A 801 14.05 14.08 -21.23
CA ASN A 801 14.95 15.22 -21.39
C ASN A 801 15.25 15.90 -20.05
N GLY A 802 16.49 16.39 -19.91
CA GLY A 802 16.93 17.11 -18.70
C GLY A 802 17.21 16.19 -17.51
N THR A 803 16.90 14.89 -17.59
CA THR A 803 17.19 13.87 -16.57
C THR A 803 18.68 13.56 -16.48
N LYS A 804 19.21 13.41 -15.26
CA LYS A 804 20.65 13.38 -14.97
C LYS A 804 21.03 12.25 -14.01
N MET A 805 22.02 11.44 -14.38
CA MET A 805 22.67 10.46 -13.51
C MET A 805 24.14 10.80 -13.32
N ASN A 806 24.45 11.60 -12.30
CA ASN A 806 25.75 12.24 -12.14
C ASN A 806 26.45 11.89 -10.81
N ASN A 807 27.78 11.77 -10.85
CA ASN A 807 28.62 11.63 -9.65
C ASN A 807 28.30 10.45 -8.71
N ASN A 808 27.45 9.51 -9.11
CA ASN A 808 27.08 8.35 -8.31
C ASN A 808 28.26 7.35 -8.23
N VAL A 809 28.24 6.49 -7.21
CA VAL A 809 29.25 5.43 -7.04
C VAL A 809 28.56 4.08 -7.00
N MET A 810 28.95 3.22 -7.94
CA MET A 810 28.40 1.90 -8.15
C MET A 810 29.39 0.84 -7.64
N VAL A 811 29.03 0.14 -6.58
CA VAL A 811 29.82 -0.92 -5.94
C VAL A 811 29.19 -2.26 -6.29
N ASN A 812 29.92 -3.12 -7.01
CA ASN A 812 29.41 -4.38 -7.53
C ASN A 812 28.06 -4.23 -8.28
N THR A 813 27.85 -3.07 -8.90
CA THR A 813 26.68 -2.68 -9.67
C THR A 813 27.18 -2.36 -11.08
N PRO A 814 27.02 -3.27 -12.07
CA PRO A 814 27.81 -3.24 -13.30
C PRO A 814 27.40 -2.16 -14.31
N ASN A 815 26.13 -1.71 -14.32
CA ASN A 815 25.58 -0.94 -15.43
C ASN A 815 24.97 0.41 -15.02
N ILE A 816 25.08 1.38 -15.93
CA ILE A 816 24.15 2.51 -16.06
C ILE A 816 23.46 2.32 -17.41
N VAL A 817 22.13 2.27 -17.42
CA VAL A 817 21.32 2.16 -18.65
C VAL A 817 20.65 3.50 -18.94
N VAL A 818 20.64 3.88 -20.21
CA VAL A 818 20.00 5.10 -20.72
C VAL A 818 19.22 4.79 -22.00
N PRO A 819 18.15 5.54 -22.30
CA PRO A 819 17.34 5.32 -23.49
C PRO A 819 18.09 5.70 -24.78
N LYS A 820 17.54 5.29 -25.92
CA LYS A 820 18.04 5.67 -27.25
C LYS A 820 17.69 7.12 -27.64
N LEU A 821 16.68 7.70 -27.00
CA LEU A 821 16.09 9.01 -27.30
C LEU A 821 15.96 9.85 -26.02
N GLY A 822 15.99 11.17 -26.17
CA GLY A 822 15.97 12.14 -25.07
C GLY A 822 17.37 12.64 -24.67
N ASP A 823 17.41 13.85 -24.10
CA ASP A 823 18.63 14.47 -23.58
C ASP A 823 18.90 14.04 -22.14
N VAL A 824 19.49 12.85 -21.98
CA VAL A 824 19.86 12.27 -20.69
C VAL A 824 21.35 12.45 -20.43
N LYS A 825 21.70 13.11 -19.31
CA LYS A 825 23.10 13.37 -18.96
C LYS A 825 23.65 12.34 -17.97
N VAL A 826 24.77 11.70 -18.33
CA VAL A 826 25.49 10.76 -17.46
C VAL A 826 26.95 11.18 -17.32
N GLU A 827 27.34 11.78 -16.20
CA GLU A 827 28.71 12.29 -16.01
C GLU A 827 29.33 11.99 -14.64
N GLY A 828 30.64 11.80 -14.60
CA GLY A 828 31.42 11.78 -13.35
C GLY A 828 31.15 10.62 -12.39
N ASN A 829 30.29 9.65 -12.74
CA ASN A 829 30.03 8.45 -11.94
C ASN A 829 31.30 7.57 -11.82
N GLN A 830 31.35 6.69 -10.82
CA GLN A 830 32.50 5.81 -10.53
C GLN A 830 32.05 4.37 -10.27
N PHE A 831 32.86 3.40 -10.70
CA PHE A 831 32.61 1.97 -10.48
C PHE A 831 33.68 1.36 -9.58
N ILE A 832 33.26 0.49 -8.66
CA ILE A 832 34.12 -0.35 -7.82
C ILE A 832 33.63 -1.79 -7.97
N SER A 833 34.44 -2.66 -8.56
CA SER A 833 33.97 -3.97 -9.07
C SER A 833 33.55 -4.99 -8.01
N THR A 834 33.81 -4.76 -6.72
CA THR A 834 33.43 -5.67 -5.63
C THR A 834 33.12 -4.92 -4.34
N VAL A 835 32.24 -5.48 -3.50
CA VAL A 835 31.98 -5.00 -2.13
C VAL A 835 33.26 -4.93 -1.30
N THR A 836 34.12 -5.94 -1.38
CA THR A 836 35.43 -5.96 -0.70
C THR A 836 36.31 -4.78 -1.12
N GLY A 837 36.28 -4.39 -2.40
CA GLY A 837 37.00 -3.23 -2.93
C GLY A 837 36.47 -1.88 -2.44
N ALA A 838 35.20 -1.81 -2.02
CA ALA A 838 34.63 -0.62 -1.39
C ALA A 838 35.10 -0.42 0.06
N GLY A 839 35.63 -1.45 0.72
CA GLY A 839 36.23 -1.33 2.05
C GLY A 839 35.25 -0.89 3.14
N PHE A 840 33.99 -1.33 3.06
CA PHE A 840 32.98 -1.05 4.09
C PHE A 840 33.39 -1.63 5.45
N TYR A 841 33.07 -0.91 6.53
CA TYR A 841 33.48 -1.27 7.89
C TYR A 841 32.90 -2.59 8.37
N ASP A 842 31.62 -2.87 8.11
CA ASP A 842 31.01 -4.17 8.33
C ASP A 842 29.79 -4.39 7.42
N TYR A 843 30.04 -4.89 6.21
CA TYR A 843 28.98 -5.18 5.24
C TYR A 843 27.93 -6.17 5.78
N SER A 844 28.33 -7.13 6.62
CA SER A 844 27.42 -8.13 7.18
C SER A 844 26.38 -7.56 8.16
N LYS A 845 26.62 -6.34 8.66
CA LYS A 845 25.70 -5.59 9.52
C LYS A 845 25.11 -4.36 8.82
N MET A 846 25.27 -4.24 7.51
CA MET A 846 24.94 -3.04 6.73
C MET A 846 25.61 -1.76 7.28
N ASP A 847 26.84 -1.87 7.78
CA ASP A 847 27.67 -0.70 8.11
C ASP A 847 28.48 -0.29 6.87
N LEU A 848 27.83 0.50 6.00
CA LEU A 848 28.36 0.96 4.72
C LEU A 848 29.27 2.20 4.83
N ARG A 849 29.73 2.53 6.04
CA ARG A 849 30.83 3.48 6.25
C ARG A 849 32.14 2.93 5.69
N THR A 850 33.02 3.79 5.22
CA THR A 850 34.26 3.38 4.52
C THR A 850 35.33 4.48 4.55
N ASP A 851 36.60 4.09 4.48
CA ASP A 851 37.75 4.99 4.24
C ASP A 851 38.09 5.12 2.74
N ASN A 852 37.30 4.52 1.85
CA ASN A 852 37.54 4.52 0.41
C ASN A 852 37.38 5.93 -0.18
N LYS A 853 38.51 6.51 -0.61
CA LYS A 853 38.59 7.87 -1.15
C LYS A 853 37.75 8.10 -2.41
N THR A 854 37.47 7.07 -3.21
CA THR A 854 36.60 7.20 -4.39
C THR A 854 35.14 7.40 -3.97
N ILE A 855 34.69 6.65 -2.96
CA ILE A 855 33.35 6.84 -2.37
C ILE A 855 33.28 8.21 -1.68
N LEU A 856 34.21 8.52 -0.78
CA LEU A 856 34.21 9.79 -0.04
C LEU A 856 34.45 11.04 -0.90
N ALA A 857 35.06 10.93 -2.09
CA ALA A 857 35.14 12.04 -3.04
C ALA A 857 33.77 12.39 -3.66
N LYS A 858 32.82 11.46 -3.65
CA LYS A 858 31.45 11.66 -4.15
C LYS A 858 30.42 11.80 -3.05
N PHE A 859 30.62 11.17 -1.89
CA PHE A 859 29.74 11.27 -0.73
C PHE A 859 30.57 11.61 0.51
N PRO A 860 31.02 12.88 0.68
CA PRO A 860 32.04 13.23 1.67
C PRO A 860 31.63 13.05 3.13
N ASN A 861 30.34 13.16 3.42
CA ASN A 861 29.75 13.02 4.74
C ASN A 861 29.14 11.63 5.01
N LEU A 862 29.36 10.62 4.14
CA LEU A 862 28.82 9.26 4.29
C LEU A 862 29.04 8.68 5.70
N ASN A 863 30.25 8.82 6.24
CA ASN A 863 30.61 8.26 7.55
C ASN A 863 29.93 8.98 8.73
N GLU A 864 29.46 10.21 8.52
CA GLU A 864 28.69 11.00 9.51
C GLU A 864 27.18 10.77 9.35
N VAL A 865 26.71 10.58 8.13
CA VAL A 865 25.29 10.39 7.77
C VAL A 865 24.82 8.98 8.11
N MET A 866 25.55 7.94 7.71
CA MET A 866 25.11 6.54 7.82
C MET A 866 24.64 6.12 9.24
N PRO A 867 25.29 6.54 10.35
CA PRO A 867 24.82 6.23 11.70
C PRO A 867 23.58 7.00 12.17
N LYS A 868 23.08 7.96 11.38
CA LYS A 868 21.90 8.78 11.69
C LYS A 868 20.66 8.36 10.89
N ILE A 869 20.80 7.46 9.92
CA ILE A 869 19.67 6.98 9.11
C ILE A 869 18.86 5.97 9.93
N GLY A 870 17.53 6.03 9.79
CA GLY A 870 16.57 5.23 10.52
C GLY A 870 16.15 5.87 11.84
N LEU A 871 15.59 5.06 12.74
CA LEU A 871 15.06 5.50 14.03
C LEU A 871 16.15 6.12 14.92
N SER A 872 15.74 7.09 15.74
CA SER A 872 16.58 7.76 16.75
C SER A 872 15.92 7.75 18.12
N GLN A 873 16.69 7.97 19.19
CA GLN A 873 16.13 8.10 20.54
C GLN A 873 15.61 9.52 20.76
N ASP A 874 14.38 9.63 21.26
CA ASP A 874 13.78 10.88 21.74
C ASP A 874 12.91 10.62 22.99
N GLU A 875 12.09 11.60 23.40
CA GLU A 875 11.23 11.49 24.59
C GLU A 875 10.10 10.47 24.43
N TYR A 876 9.74 10.12 23.19
CA TYR A 876 8.70 9.14 22.84
C TYR A 876 9.28 7.80 22.41
N ARG A 877 10.54 7.74 21.95
CA ARG A 877 11.23 6.51 21.55
C ARG A 877 12.46 6.27 22.42
N THR A 878 12.25 5.73 23.62
CA THR A 878 13.35 5.45 24.56
C THR A 878 14.28 4.30 24.12
N LYS A 879 13.82 3.42 23.22
CA LYS A 879 14.60 2.34 22.61
C LYS A 879 14.46 2.40 21.09
N VAL A 880 15.59 2.33 20.39
CA VAL A 880 15.65 2.16 18.93
C VAL A 880 15.74 0.67 18.61
N VAL A 881 14.89 0.20 17.70
CA VAL A 881 14.97 -1.14 17.12
C VAL A 881 16.23 -1.23 16.25
N THR A 882 17.07 -2.24 16.49
CA THR A 882 18.27 -2.46 15.68
C THR A 882 17.93 -3.17 14.36
N ARG A 883 18.78 -3.04 13.33
CA ARG A 883 18.65 -3.79 12.05
C ARG A 883 18.57 -5.31 12.22
N ALA A 884 19.11 -5.85 13.32
CA ALA A 884 18.99 -7.27 13.64
C ALA A 884 17.61 -7.63 14.24
N GLU A 885 17.00 -6.72 15.00
CA GLU A 885 15.64 -6.88 15.55
C GLU A 885 14.55 -6.62 14.49
N SER A 886 14.79 -5.73 13.51
CA SER A 886 13.85 -5.47 12.40
C SER A 886 13.92 -6.49 11.26
N GLY A 887 14.93 -7.37 11.22
CA GLY A 887 15.18 -8.26 10.08
C GLY A 887 15.99 -7.64 8.94
N GLY A 888 16.36 -6.36 9.03
CA GLY A 888 17.16 -5.60 8.04
C GLY A 888 18.62 -6.05 7.81
N LEU A 889 18.96 -7.28 8.20
CA LEU A 889 20.22 -7.97 7.88
C LEU A 889 20.05 -9.15 6.89
N THR A 890 18.82 -9.42 6.46
CA THR A 890 18.47 -10.49 5.52
C THR A 890 17.38 -10.02 4.56
N ASN A 891 17.31 -10.64 3.37
CA ASN A 891 16.09 -10.54 2.53
C ASN A 891 15.10 -11.59 3.06
N HIS A 892 13.81 -11.26 3.05
CA HIS A 892 12.72 -12.19 3.39
C HIS A 892 12.19 -12.94 2.16
#